data_AF-A0A957YJA3-F1
#
_entry.id   AF-A0A957YJA3-F1
#
_cell.length_a   1.000
_cell.length_b   1.000
_cell.length_c   1.000
_cell.angle_alpha   90.00
_cell.angle_beta   90.00
_cell.angle_gamma   90.00
#
_symmetry.space_group_name_H-M   'P 1'
#
loop_
_entity.id
_entity.type
_entity.pdbx_description
1 polymer ?
#
loop_
_entity_poly.entity_id
_entity_poly.type
_entity_poly.pdbx_seq_one_letter_code
_entity_poly.pdbx_strand_id
1 'polypeptide(L)'
;ELDWALLHGAETPRRLSLPTYPFERKRYWFNEHVKRQPELFAPGQPAHGRPDHQAESKLRLKPPRPIARSQATEFPKEPVGGDRAVRAKLSQSTPLAPSGQSAFDIGKDVQNLLKSTLYLEGHVDEDKPFNELGLDSITGVEFVKTLNQTFAVSMTIAKLYDYPTLKTLSTYVADLVREQARPPIHDLEVGEATHTEPLTAPSPATKLKLPTVALPQAEPPIGAVEVPSRITETDVAVIGMSGRFPGAANLDAYWCNLKEGVCSITEIPPDRWEVSRFYDPDPHAPAKSYSKWGGFLNDIDQFDPLFFNISPAEAEVMDPQQRLVLEEAYHALEDAGYGQRSVARQACGLYVGLIGINEYHRRLAQTQPAQAMLGNTGSILAGRVAYAFDLQGPVITMDTACSSSLVAVDMACKSLINREAEMMLAGGVTLYLTEQPYIGMSKAQMLSPQGLCKSFDAQADGFVPGEGVGFVVLKRLSQAIADGDTIYGVIKGSGVNQDGKSNGLTAPNAKSQRDLQVAVYRKYGIDPSEITYVETQGAGSKLGDSIELEALTESFRRYTEARHYCAIGSVKTNIGHTSAAAGVAGLIKVLLALKHKQLPPLLHFEQPNEHIDFEDSPFYVNTALKDWHVKAGPRRAAVNSFGFSGTNAHLVIEEYQRAAAQESREIRE
;
A
#
# COMPACT_ATOMS: atom_id res chain seq x y z
N GLU A 1 -8.05 29.75 9.73
CA GLU A 1 -8.27 29.36 11.14
C GLU A 1 -9.75 29.47 11.43
N LEU A 2 -10.38 28.40 11.91
CA LEU A 2 -11.78 28.42 12.35
C LEU A 2 -11.84 29.07 13.73
N ASP A 3 -12.77 30.00 13.94
CA ASP A 3 -13.01 30.58 15.28
C ASP A 3 -13.82 29.61 16.12
N TRP A 4 -13.11 28.75 16.85
CA TRP A 4 -13.68 27.73 17.75
C TRP A 4 -14.58 28.31 18.85
N ALA A 5 -14.51 29.62 19.13
CA ALA A 5 -15.42 30.27 20.07
C ALA A 5 -16.88 30.31 19.56
N LEU A 6 -17.09 30.21 18.24
CA LEU A 6 -18.43 30.16 17.65
C LEU A 6 -19.14 28.82 17.88
N LEU A 7 -18.40 27.72 18.06
CA LEU A 7 -18.97 26.37 18.26
C LEU A 7 -19.34 26.10 19.73
N HIS A 8 -18.56 26.63 20.67
CA HIS A 8 -18.71 26.32 22.10
C HIS A 8 -19.21 27.49 22.96
N GLY A 9 -19.40 28.68 22.38
CA GLY A 9 -19.82 29.87 23.12
C GLY A 9 -18.78 30.32 24.15
N ALA A 10 -19.23 30.81 25.31
CA ALA A 10 -18.34 31.34 26.36
C ALA A 10 -17.61 30.26 27.17
N GLU A 11 -17.95 28.98 26.99
CA GLU A 11 -17.34 27.86 27.72
C GLU A 11 -16.54 26.98 26.76
N THR A 12 -15.22 27.08 26.82
CA THR A 12 -14.33 26.14 26.12
C THR A 12 -14.43 24.74 26.74
N PRO A 13 -14.68 23.68 25.95
CA PRO A 13 -14.64 22.31 26.45
C PRO A 13 -13.26 22.01 27.00
N ARG A 14 -13.19 21.39 28.18
CA ARG A 14 -11.92 20.93 28.75
C ARG A 14 -11.61 19.54 28.19
N ARG A 15 -10.47 19.41 27.51
CA ARG A 15 -9.94 18.10 27.11
C ARG A 15 -9.54 17.30 28.36
N LEU A 16 -9.94 16.03 28.43
CA LEU A 16 -9.66 15.15 29.56
C LEU A 16 -8.75 14.02 29.09
N SER A 17 -7.54 13.94 29.65
CA SER A 17 -6.68 12.77 29.43
C SER A 17 -7.27 11.56 30.12
N LEU A 18 -7.65 10.55 29.34
CA LEU A 18 -8.10 9.27 29.87
C LEU A 18 -6.88 8.43 30.28
N PRO A 19 -7.00 7.55 31.27
CA PRO A 19 -5.88 6.68 31.65
C PRO A 19 -5.57 5.68 30.54
N THR A 20 -4.30 5.59 30.14
CA THR A 20 -3.80 4.56 29.21
C THR A 20 -3.80 3.15 29.81
N TYR A 21 -4.03 3.06 31.13
CA TYR A 21 -4.11 1.82 31.90
C TYR A 21 -5.34 1.83 32.83
N PRO A 22 -6.32 0.92 32.66
CA PRO A 22 -7.61 0.96 33.36
C PRO A 22 -7.57 0.72 34.88
N PHE A 23 -6.38 0.53 35.47
CA PHE A 23 -6.19 0.39 36.91
C PHE A 23 -5.28 1.48 37.52
N GLU A 24 -4.90 2.50 36.76
CA GLU A 24 -4.25 3.67 37.35
C GLU A 24 -5.27 4.40 38.24
N ARG A 25 -5.14 4.27 39.57
CA ARG A 25 -6.05 4.88 40.55
C ARG A 25 -5.81 6.38 40.71
N LYS A 26 -5.82 7.14 39.62
CA LYS A 26 -5.91 8.60 39.66
C LYS A 26 -7.36 9.01 39.64
N ARG A 27 -7.75 9.81 40.64
CA ARG A 27 -9.07 10.46 40.68
C ARG A 27 -8.93 11.82 39.99
N TYR A 28 -9.68 12.02 38.92
CA TYR A 28 -9.77 13.30 38.23
C TYR A 28 -11.03 14.02 38.71
N TRP A 29 -10.87 15.23 39.23
CA TRP A 29 -11.97 16.10 39.63
C TRP A 29 -11.87 17.41 38.85
N PHE A 30 -13.01 18.00 38.49
CA PHE A 30 -13.03 19.41 38.12
C PHE A 30 -12.75 20.23 39.37
N ASN A 31 -11.58 20.86 39.47
CA ASN A 31 -11.37 21.90 40.48
C ASN A 31 -12.24 23.11 40.10
N GLU A 32 -13.35 23.30 40.81
CA GLU A 32 -14.23 24.46 40.63
C GLU A 32 -13.63 25.78 41.14
N HIS A 33 -12.49 25.77 41.82
CA HIS A 33 -11.86 27.01 42.28
C HIS A 33 -10.35 26.98 42.18
N VAL A 34 -9.82 27.58 41.11
CA VAL A 34 -8.52 28.24 41.16
C VAL A 34 -8.73 29.68 40.67
N LYS A 35 -9.01 30.58 41.64
CA LYS A 35 -8.76 32.00 41.43
C LYS A 35 -7.26 32.17 41.19
N ARG A 36 -6.92 32.98 40.19
CA ARG A 36 -5.56 33.47 39.92
C ARG A 36 -4.88 33.91 41.22
N GLN A 37 -3.67 33.42 41.48
CA GLN A 37 -2.54 34.28 41.85
C GLN A 37 -1.20 33.55 41.61
N PRO A 38 -0.12 34.29 41.27
CA PRO A 38 1.15 33.73 40.82
C PRO A 38 2.16 33.66 41.98
N GLU A 39 2.98 32.60 42.07
CA GLU A 39 4.29 32.60 42.76
C GLU A 39 4.98 31.24 42.53
N LEU A 40 6.06 31.20 41.75
CA LEU A 40 7.49 31.31 42.14
C LEU A 40 8.07 29.99 42.71
N PHE A 41 9.03 29.46 41.94
CA PHE A 41 9.84 28.26 42.19
C PHE A 41 10.67 28.30 43.49
N ALA A 42 10.82 27.16 44.19
CA ALA A 42 12.11 26.56 44.58
C ALA A 42 11.96 25.22 45.35
N PRO A 43 12.98 24.33 45.39
CA PRO A 43 12.87 22.89 45.65
C PRO A 43 13.43 22.43 47.02
N GLY A 44 12.93 21.30 47.55
CA GLY A 44 13.68 20.56 48.59
C GLY A 44 12.90 19.65 49.55
N GLN A 45 12.99 18.33 49.27
CA GLN A 45 13.15 17.21 50.22
C GLN A 45 11.96 16.62 51.03
N PRO A 46 12.08 15.32 51.44
CA PRO A 46 10.98 14.35 51.51
C PRO A 46 10.69 13.83 52.93
N ALA A 47 9.56 13.13 53.13
CA ALA A 47 9.44 12.01 54.08
C ALA A 47 8.05 11.35 54.14
N HIS A 48 8.08 10.01 54.05
CA HIS A 48 7.37 9.01 54.87
C HIS A 48 5.84 8.90 54.93
N GLY A 49 5.38 7.64 54.82
CA GLY A 49 4.34 7.11 55.72
C GLY A 49 3.34 6.15 55.06
N ARG A 50 3.64 4.85 55.02
CA ARG A 50 2.62 3.79 54.94
C ARG A 50 1.80 3.75 56.23
N PRO A 51 0.59 3.19 56.19
CA PRO A 51 0.35 2.04 57.06
C PRO A 51 -0.28 0.83 56.36
N ASP A 52 0.09 -0.33 56.90
CA ASP A 52 -0.44 -1.67 56.67
C ASP A 52 -1.95 -1.78 56.93
N HIS A 53 -2.61 -2.67 56.18
CA HIS A 53 -3.62 -3.56 56.75
C HIS A 53 -3.61 -4.92 56.02
N GLN A 54 -3.16 -5.92 56.77
CA GLN A 54 -3.41 -7.34 56.50
C GLN A 54 -4.85 -7.70 56.86
N ALA A 55 -5.51 -8.51 56.04
CA ALA A 55 -6.44 -9.55 56.48
C ALA A 55 -6.59 -10.61 55.38
N GLU A 56 -6.30 -11.86 55.77
CA GLU A 56 -6.29 -13.07 54.94
C GLU A 56 -7.71 -13.51 54.51
N SER A 57 -7.82 -14.13 53.34
CA SER A 57 -8.77 -15.24 53.14
C SER A 57 -8.16 -16.29 52.20
N LYS A 58 -7.80 -17.43 52.78
CA LYS A 58 -7.24 -18.62 52.14
C LYS A 58 -8.35 -19.40 51.43
N LEU A 59 -8.25 -19.59 50.12
CA LEU A 59 -8.93 -20.67 49.42
C LEU A 59 -7.89 -21.48 48.62
N ARG A 60 -7.61 -22.69 49.10
CA ARG A 60 -6.73 -23.68 48.45
C ARG A 60 -7.44 -24.28 47.24
N LEU A 61 -6.91 -24.05 46.04
CA LEU A 61 -7.22 -24.85 44.85
C LEU A 61 -6.06 -25.82 44.60
N LYS A 62 -6.40 -27.11 44.43
CA LYS A 62 -5.46 -28.21 44.18
C LYS A 62 -4.84 -28.07 42.78
N PRO A 63 -3.54 -28.39 42.59
CA PRO A 63 -2.93 -28.41 41.27
C PRO A 63 -3.36 -29.66 40.48
N PRO A 64 -3.58 -29.57 39.15
CA PRO A 64 -3.78 -30.74 38.31
C PRO A 64 -2.47 -31.52 38.13
N ARG A 65 -2.59 -32.86 38.10
CA ARG A 65 -1.50 -33.84 37.94
C ARG A 65 -0.87 -33.77 36.52
N PRO A 66 0.42 -34.11 36.38
CA PRO A 66 1.14 -34.05 35.12
C PRO A 66 0.75 -35.19 34.17
N ILE A 67 0.54 -34.86 32.90
CA ILE A 67 0.39 -35.83 31.81
C ILE A 67 1.79 -36.23 31.33
N ALA A 68 1.96 -37.54 31.09
CA ALA A 68 3.21 -38.22 30.82
C ALA A 68 3.92 -37.73 29.54
N ARG A 69 5.24 -37.59 29.65
CA ARG A 69 6.20 -37.40 28.55
C ARG A 69 6.25 -38.66 27.68
N SER A 70 6.03 -38.53 26.37
CA SER A 70 6.50 -39.50 25.38
C SER A 70 7.93 -39.16 24.96
N GLN A 71 8.70 -40.21 24.72
CA GLN A 71 10.15 -40.26 24.69
C GLN A 71 10.79 -39.41 23.58
N ALA A 72 11.87 -38.72 23.96
CA ALA A 72 12.86 -38.18 23.05
C ALA A 72 13.75 -39.33 22.54
N THR A 73 13.86 -39.47 21.23
CA THR A 73 14.93 -40.24 20.60
C THR A 73 16.18 -39.37 20.54
N GLU A 74 17.17 -39.73 21.36
CA GLU A 74 18.53 -39.18 21.32
C GLU A 74 19.23 -39.59 20.02
N PHE A 75 19.71 -38.59 19.27
CA PHE A 75 20.70 -38.81 18.21
C PHE A 75 22.10 -38.89 18.83
N PRO A 76 22.94 -39.88 18.47
CA PRO A 76 24.30 -39.96 18.96
C PRO A 76 25.16 -38.83 18.38
N LYS A 77 25.89 -38.15 19.26
CA LYS A 77 27.03 -37.29 18.95
C LYS A 77 28.24 -38.13 18.55
N GLU A 78 28.99 -37.68 17.55
CA GLU A 78 30.46 -37.66 17.46
C GLU A 78 30.91 -37.28 16.02
N PRO A 79 32.18 -36.87 15.77
CA PRO A 79 33.08 -36.03 16.58
C PRO A 79 33.67 -34.85 15.77
N VAL A 80 34.25 -33.89 16.50
CA VAL A 80 35.13 -32.85 15.95
C VAL A 80 36.54 -33.44 15.84
N GLY A 81 37.14 -33.44 14.65
CA GLY A 81 38.57 -33.68 14.48
C GLY A 81 39.02 -34.05 13.07
N GLY A 82 39.64 -33.09 12.38
CA GLY A 82 40.71 -33.31 11.40
C GLY A 82 40.32 -33.85 10.02
N ASP A 83 40.34 -32.98 8.99
CA ASP A 83 41.41 -33.07 7.99
C ASP A 83 41.46 -31.86 7.06
N ARG A 84 42.54 -31.07 7.24
CA ARG A 84 43.08 -30.15 6.23
C ARG A 84 43.84 -31.00 5.20
N ALA A 85 43.18 -31.59 4.21
CA ALA A 85 43.92 -32.21 3.10
C ALA A 85 43.13 -32.52 1.82
N VAL A 86 42.14 -31.71 1.38
CA VAL A 86 41.67 -31.80 -0.03
C VAL A 86 41.30 -30.42 -0.57
N ARG A 87 42.29 -29.52 -0.63
CA ARG A 87 42.16 -28.26 -1.37
C ARG A 87 43.41 -28.07 -2.24
N ALA A 88 43.65 -29.04 -3.13
CA ALA A 88 44.66 -28.95 -4.17
C ALA A 88 44.36 -30.01 -5.24
N LYS A 89 43.52 -29.66 -6.21
CA LYS A 89 43.51 -30.11 -7.62
C LYS A 89 42.14 -29.83 -8.20
N LEU A 90 42.03 -28.74 -8.95
CA LEU A 90 41.23 -28.57 -10.16
C LEU A 90 41.46 -27.12 -10.64
N SER A 91 42.71 -26.85 -11.01
CA SER A 91 43.07 -25.75 -11.92
C SER A 91 43.63 -26.41 -13.16
N GLN A 92 42.76 -26.62 -14.15
CA GLN A 92 43.01 -26.73 -15.60
C GLN A 92 41.83 -27.48 -16.23
N SER A 93 40.84 -26.73 -16.69
CA SER A 93 40.02 -27.13 -17.83
C SER A 93 39.97 -25.95 -18.79
N THR A 94 40.68 -26.10 -19.89
CA THR A 94 40.71 -25.21 -21.07
C THR A 94 39.29 -24.96 -21.59
N PRO A 95 38.97 -23.79 -22.16
CA PRO A 95 37.66 -23.53 -22.72
C PRO A 95 37.41 -24.46 -23.91
N LEU A 96 36.39 -25.32 -23.82
CA LEU A 96 35.82 -25.93 -25.02
C LEU A 96 34.95 -24.87 -25.72
N ALA A 97 35.35 -24.47 -26.91
CA ALA A 97 34.43 -23.86 -27.87
C ALA A 97 33.38 -24.92 -28.28
N PRO A 98 32.07 -24.61 -28.30
CA PRO A 98 31.10 -25.51 -28.89
C PRO A 98 31.13 -25.33 -30.42
N SER A 99 31.83 -26.25 -31.07
CA SER A 99 31.57 -26.66 -32.44
C SER A 99 30.27 -27.47 -32.49
N GLY A 100 29.32 -27.05 -33.32
CA GLY A 100 28.17 -27.86 -33.75
C GLY A 100 26.87 -27.58 -33.03
N GLN A 101 25.86 -27.17 -33.80
CA GLN A 101 24.45 -27.10 -33.39
C GLN A 101 23.98 -28.50 -32.95
N SER A 102 24.07 -28.80 -31.66
CA SER A 102 23.20 -29.77 -31.00
C SER A 102 22.01 -29.00 -30.47
N ALA A 103 20.79 -29.42 -30.81
CA ALA A 103 19.59 -28.84 -30.23
C ALA A 103 19.67 -28.94 -28.69
N PHE A 104 19.62 -27.79 -28.00
CA PHE A 104 19.50 -27.76 -26.54
C PHE A 104 18.25 -28.56 -26.14
N ASP A 105 18.41 -29.56 -25.27
CA ASP A 105 17.27 -30.11 -24.54
C ASP A 105 17.08 -29.22 -23.30
N ILE A 106 16.49 -28.04 -23.53
CA ILE A 106 16.42 -26.94 -22.56
C ILE A 106 15.84 -27.43 -21.22
N GLY A 107 14.85 -28.32 -21.24
CA GLY A 107 14.28 -28.89 -20.02
C GLY A 107 15.31 -29.69 -19.20
N LYS A 108 16.09 -30.54 -19.87
CA LYS A 108 17.13 -31.35 -19.22
C LYS A 108 18.31 -30.52 -18.75
N ASP A 109 18.68 -29.50 -19.51
CA ASP A 109 19.80 -28.60 -19.16
C ASP A 109 19.44 -27.70 -17.97
N VAL A 110 18.22 -27.14 -17.94
CA VAL A 110 17.71 -26.40 -16.77
C VAL A 110 17.64 -27.33 -15.55
N GLN A 111 17.22 -28.58 -15.72
CA GLN A 111 17.19 -29.57 -14.63
C GLN A 111 18.59 -29.86 -14.07
N ASN A 112 19.59 -30.00 -14.94
CA ASN A 112 20.96 -30.28 -14.53
C ASN A 112 21.57 -29.09 -13.79
N LEU A 113 21.32 -27.86 -14.24
CA LEU A 113 21.75 -26.64 -13.56
C LEU A 113 21.09 -26.48 -12.18
N LEU A 114 19.81 -26.84 -12.05
CA LEU A 114 19.11 -26.82 -10.77
C LEU A 114 19.74 -27.85 -9.81
N LYS A 115 19.97 -29.08 -10.30
CA LYS A 115 20.62 -30.14 -9.53
C LYS A 115 22.02 -29.74 -9.07
N SER A 116 22.81 -29.09 -9.92
CA SER A 116 24.15 -28.64 -9.53
C SER A 116 24.12 -27.52 -8.50
N THR A 117 23.15 -26.60 -8.60
CA THR A 117 23.03 -25.47 -7.68
C THR A 117 22.54 -25.91 -6.29
N LEU A 118 21.64 -26.89 -6.25
CA LEU A 118 21.04 -27.40 -5.01
C LEU A 118 21.69 -28.69 -4.49
N TYR A 119 22.74 -29.18 -5.14
CA TYR A 119 23.40 -30.46 -4.83
C TYR A 119 22.42 -31.63 -4.75
N LEU A 120 21.41 -31.67 -5.64
CA LEU A 120 20.38 -32.71 -5.64
C LEU A 120 20.85 -33.96 -6.39
N GLU A 121 20.69 -35.13 -5.77
CA GLU A 121 20.92 -36.43 -6.39
C GLU A 121 19.59 -37.09 -6.82
N GLY A 122 19.55 -37.71 -8.01
CA GLY A 122 18.39 -38.49 -8.47
C GLY A 122 17.38 -37.75 -9.35
N HIS A 123 16.14 -38.23 -9.39
CA HIS A 123 15.06 -37.65 -10.20
C HIS A 123 14.42 -36.47 -9.47
N VAL A 124 14.22 -35.35 -10.17
CA VAL A 124 13.57 -34.14 -9.64
C VAL A 124 12.18 -34.07 -10.26
N ASP A 125 11.17 -33.99 -9.41
CA ASP A 125 9.78 -33.79 -9.83
C ASP A 125 9.62 -32.42 -10.48
N GLU A 126 9.22 -32.41 -11.75
CA GLU A 126 9.20 -31.20 -12.59
C GLU A 126 8.05 -30.25 -12.27
N ASP A 127 7.02 -30.74 -11.58
CA ASP A 127 5.86 -29.97 -11.15
C ASP A 127 6.00 -29.47 -9.69
N LYS A 128 7.06 -29.89 -9.00
CA LYS A 128 7.33 -29.47 -7.63
C LYS A 128 7.87 -28.03 -7.59
N PRO A 129 7.33 -27.15 -6.71
CA PRO A 129 7.85 -25.80 -6.54
C PRO A 129 9.31 -25.77 -6.10
N PHE A 130 10.08 -24.79 -6.58
CA PHE A 130 11.51 -24.70 -6.29
C PHE A 130 11.82 -24.53 -4.78
N ASN A 131 10.97 -23.83 -4.03
CA ASN A 131 11.15 -23.69 -2.58
C ASN A 131 11.07 -25.04 -1.84
N GLU A 132 10.21 -25.96 -2.28
CA GLU A 132 10.11 -27.31 -1.74
C GLU A 132 11.24 -28.24 -2.23
N LEU A 133 12.00 -27.80 -3.23
CA LEU A 133 13.24 -28.43 -3.69
C LEU A 133 14.48 -27.87 -2.97
N GLY A 134 14.32 -26.86 -2.11
CA GLY A 134 15.41 -26.24 -1.35
C GLY A 134 15.99 -24.97 -1.97
N LEU A 135 15.34 -24.41 -3.00
CA LEU A 135 15.74 -23.12 -3.58
C LEU A 135 15.28 -21.97 -2.67
N ASP A 136 16.24 -21.22 -2.17
CA ASP A 136 16.04 -20.01 -1.38
C ASP A 136 16.51 -18.75 -2.13
N SER A 137 16.41 -17.59 -1.50
CA SER A 137 16.80 -16.31 -2.11
C SER A 137 18.30 -16.21 -2.44
N ILE A 138 19.18 -17.02 -1.84
CA ILE A 138 20.63 -16.98 -2.09
C ILE A 138 20.97 -17.92 -3.26
N THR A 139 20.54 -19.17 -3.16
CA THR A 139 20.71 -20.21 -4.20
C THR A 139 19.94 -19.86 -5.48
N GLY A 140 18.84 -19.13 -5.38
CA GLY A 140 18.10 -18.59 -6.53
C GLY A 140 18.90 -17.60 -7.37
N VAL A 141 19.71 -16.73 -6.75
CA VAL A 141 20.59 -15.79 -7.48
C VAL A 141 21.64 -16.56 -8.28
N GLU A 142 22.28 -17.55 -7.67
CA GLU A 142 23.29 -18.38 -8.32
C GLU A 142 22.67 -19.18 -9.48
N PHE A 143 21.48 -19.74 -9.26
CA PHE A 143 20.75 -20.47 -10.30
C PHE A 143 20.41 -19.58 -11.50
N VAL A 144 19.84 -18.38 -11.30
CA VAL A 144 19.58 -17.43 -12.38
C VAL A 144 20.86 -17.01 -13.10
N LYS A 145 21.94 -16.76 -12.36
CA LYS A 145 23.23 -16.40 -12.96
C LYS A 145 23.73 -17.49 -13.89
N THR A 146 23.67 -18.75 -13.46
CA THR A 146 24.09 -19.90 -14.30
C THR A 146 23.18 -20.07 -15.51
N LEU A 147 21.86 -19.92 -15.37
CA LEU A 147 20.91 -19.96 -16.48
C LEU A 147 21.18 -18.88 -17.54
N ASN A 148 21.36 -17.63 -17.11
CA ASN A 148 21.67 -16.52 -18.01
C ASN A 148 22.98 -16.76 -18.76
N GLN A 149 24.01 -17.29 -18.08
CA GLN A 149 25.28 -17.61 -18.70
C GLN A 149 25.20 -18.78 -19.69
N THR A 150 24.45 -19.84 -19.35
CA THR A 150 24.34 -21.04 -20.19
C THR A 150 23.52 -20.80 -21.45
N PHE A 151 22.39 -20.10 -21.33
CA PHE A 151 21.44 -19.90 -22.43
C PHE A 151 21.58 -18.53 -23.12
N ALA A 152 22.53 -17.69 -22.69
CA ALA A 152 22.72 -16.32 -23.16
C ALA A 152 21.45 -15.43 -23.05
N VAL A 153 20.58 -15.74 -22.08
CA VAL A 153 19.35 -14.99 -21.80
C VAL A 153 19.57 -13.94 -20.71
N SER A 154 18.69 -12.95 -20.65
CA SER A 154 18.66 -11.94 -19.57
C SER A 154 17.38 -12.13 -18.77
N MET A 155 17.48 -12.92 -17.69
CA MET A 155 16.38 -13.21 -16.78
C MET A 155 16.71 -12.65 -15.38
N THR A 156 15.73 -12.02 -14.73
CA THR A 156 15.84 -11.59 -13.33
C THR A 156 15.48 -12.73 -12.38
N ILE A 157 15.87 -12.63 -11.10
CA ILE A 157 15.46 -13.63 -10.10
C ILE A 157 13.93 -13.70 -9.94
N ALA A 158 13.21 -12.61 -10.18
CA ALA A 158 11.75 -12.56 -10.15
C ALA A 158 11.10 -13.59 -11.07
N LYS A 159 11.74 -13.97 -12.18
CA LYS A 159 11.23 -15.00 -13.10
C LYS A 159 11.23 -16.41 -12.51
N LEU A 160 12.08 -16.69 -11.51
CA LEU A 160 11.94 -17.93 -10.73
C LEU A 160 10.66 -17.95 -9.88
N TYR A 161 10.04 -16.79 -9.65
CA TYR A 161 8.76 -16.65 -8.95
C TYR A 161 7.56 -16.69 -9.90
N ASP A 162 7.70 -16.13 -11.10
CA ASP A 162 6.67 -16.24 -12.15
C ASP A 162 6.55 -17.67 -12.71
N TYR A 163 7.66 -18.41 -12.72
CA TYR A 163 7.78 -19.78 -13.24
C TYR A 163 8.32 -20.72 -12.17
N PRO A 164 7.51 -21.06 -11.15
CA PRO A 164 7.99 -21.61 -9.87
C PRO A 164 8.35 -23.11 -9.92
N THR A 165 8.29 -23.74 -11.09
CA THR A 165 8.57 -25.16 -11.28
C THR A 165 9.51 -25.38 -12.45
N LEU A 166 10.21 -26.52 -12.45
CA LEU A 166 11.14 -26.86 -13.53
C LEU A 166 10.45 -26.83 -14.91
N LYS A 167 9.23 -27.35 -14.99
CA LYS A 167 8.44 -27.37 -16.22
C LYS A 167 8.07 -25.98 -16.73
N THR A 168 7.60 -25.11 -15.84
CA THR A 168 7.19 -23.74 -16.21
C THR A 168 8.40 -22.89 -16.58
N LEU A 169 9.50 -23.02 -15.83
CA LEU A 169 10.74 -22.28 -16.09
C LEU A 169 11.41 -22.74 -17.39
N SER A 170 11.47 -24.05 -17.65
CA SER A 170 12.06 -24.57 -18.88
C SER A 170 11.31 -24.10 -20.13
N THR A 171 9.97 -23.98 -20.02
CA THR A 171 9.15 -23.43 -21.09
C THR A 171 9.49 -21.96 -21.34
N TYR A 172 9.58 -21.16 -20.27
CA TYR A 172 9.93 -19.74 -20.37
C TYR A 172 11.33 -19.50 -20.94
N VAL A 173 12.34 -20.24 -20.47
CA VAL A 173 13.72 -20.17 -21.01
C VAL A 173 13.73 -20.57 -22.48
N ALA A 174 12.95 -21.58 -22.88
CA ALA A 174 12.83 -21.99 -24.28
C ALA A 174 12.18 -20.92 -25.17
N ASP A 175 11.28 -20.09 -24.62
CA ASP A 175 10.70 -18.97 -25.35
C ASP A 175 11.70 -17.82 -25.48
N LEU A 176 12.44 -17.48 -24.41
CA LEU A 176 13.51 -16.46 -24.45
C LEU A 176 14.60 -16.80 -25.48
N VAL A 177 15.07 -18.05 -25.49
CA VAL A 177 16.07 -18.51 -26.47
C VAL A 177 15.52 -18.44 -27.89
N ARG A 178 14.22 -18.72 -28.10
CA ARG A 178 13.57 -18.61 -29.41
C ARG A 178 13.40 -17.16 -29.86
N GLU A 179 13.11 -16.23 -28.95
CA GLU A 179 13.03 -14.81 -29.26
C GLU A 179 14.39 -14.24 -29.69
N GLN A 180 15.48 -14.68 -29.05
CA GLN A 180 16.84 -14.29 -29.43
C GLN A 180 17.33 -14.92 -30.74
N ALA A 181 16.86 -16.13 -31.08
CA ALA A 181 17.21 -16.82 -32.32
C ALA A 181 16.46 -16.28 -33.56
N ARG A 182 15.56 -15.31 -33.39
CA ARG A 182 14.82 -14.69 -34.49
C ARG A 182 15.73 -13.71 -35.23
N PRO A 183 16.03 -13.90 -36.53
CA PRO A 183 16.89 -12.97 -37.25
C PRO A 183 16.22 -11.58 -37.33
N PRO A 184 16.99 -10.48 -37.25
CA PRO A 184 16.46 -9.15 -37.51
C PRO A 184 15.92 -9.10 -38.95
N ILE A 185 14.69 -8.62 -39.12
CA ILE A 185 14.10 -8.40 -40.43
C ILE A 185 14.90 -7.27 -41.08
N HIS A 186 15.75 -7.62 -42.06
CA HIS A 186 16.35 -6.66 -42.97
C HIS A 186 15.29 -6.21 -43.99
N ASP A 187 15.18 -4.90 -44.16
CA ASP A 187 14.40 -4.24 -45.19
C ASP A 187 14.63 -4.88 -46.56
N LEU A 188 13.56 -5.37 -47.18
CA LEU A 188 13.55 -5.70 -48.60
C LEU A 188 12.84 -4.58 -49.35
N GLU A 189 13.67 -3.78 -50.01
CA GLU A 189 13.30 -2.77 -50.99
C GLU A 189 12.45 -3.39 -52.11
N VAL A 190 11.46 -2.60 -52.53
CA VAL A 190 10.56 -2.86 -53.65
C VAL A 190 11.33 -2.74 -54.96
N GLY A 191 11.35 -3.81 -55.75
CA GLY A 191 11.89 -3.84 -57.12
C GLY A 191 10.80 -4.11 -58.16
N GLU A 192 10.71 -3.21 -59.14
CA GLU A 192 9.74 -3.10 -60.24
C GLU A 192 9.85 -4.15 -61.38
N ALA A 193 8.75 -4.18 -62.17
CA ALA A 193 8.57 -4.63 -63.56
C ALA A 193 8.30 -6.13 -63.79
N THR A 194 7.30 -6.57 -64.57
CA THR A 194 6.88 -6.11 -65.92
C THR A 194 5.42 -6.45 -66.29
N HIS A 195 4.76 -5.55 -67.03
CA HIS A 195 3.57 -5.75 -67.89
C HIS A 195 3.87 -6.73 -69.07
N THR A 196 2.92 -7.47 -69.67
CA THR A 196 1.87 -7.09 -70.68
C THR A 196 0.96 -8.31 -70.98
N GLU A 197 -0.37 -8.30 -70.80
CA GLU A 197 -1.51 -7.99 -71.74
C GLU A 197 -1.77 -8.97 -72.92
N PRO A 198 -2.99 -9.07 -73.55
CA PRO A 198 -4.32 -8.44 -73.29
C PRO A 198 -5.57 -9.38 -73.45
N LEU A 199 -6.82 -8.90 -73.22
CA LEU A 199 -7.94 -8.91 -74.21
C LEU A 199 -9.34 -8.45 -73.67
N THR A 200 -9.92 -7.51 -74.43
CA THR A 200 -11.35 -7.24 -74.76
C THR A 200 -12.36 -6.56 -73.81
N ALA A 201 -12.96 -5.48 -74.34
CA ALA A 201 -14.12 -4.68 -73.89
C ALA A 201 -15.47 -5.27 -74.42
N PRO A 202 -16.71 -4.74 -74.15
CA PRO A 202 -17.14 -3.34 -74.37
C PRO A 202 -18.18 -2.72 -73.37
N SER A 203 -18.39 -1.39 -73.51
CA SER A 203 -19.39 -0.48 -72.87
C SER A 203 -20.82 -0.63 -73.50
N PRO A 204 -21.93 0.11 -73.16
CA PRO A 204 -22.09 1.40 -72.42
C PRO A 204 -23.37 1.64 -71.55
N ALA A 205 -23.45 2.80 -70.85
CA ALA A 205 -24.52 3.84 -70.93
C ALA A 205 -24.82 4.66 -69.63
N THR A 206 -24.45 5.96 -69.67
CA THR A 206 -25.23 7.20 -69.42
C THR A 206 -26.24 7.36 -68.25
N LYS A 207 -26.09 8.42 -67.40
CA LYS A 207 -27.07 9.53 -67.22
C LYS A 207 -26.66 10.65 -66.22
N LEU A 208 -26.75 11.88 -66.75
CA LEU A 208 -27.08 13.23 -66.25
C LEU A 208 -26.63 13.79 -64.87
N LYS A 209 -26.06 15.01 -64.95
CA LYS A 209 -25.92 16.06 -63.92
C LYS A 209 -27.13 17.01 -63.90
N LEU A 210 -27.44 17.57 -62.73
CA LEU A 210 -28.16 18.84 -62.53
C LEU A 210 -27.44 19.66 -61.42
N PRO A 211 -27.50 21.01 -61.45
CA PRO A 211 -26.67 21.87 -60.60
C PRO A 211 -27.41 22.42 -59.37
N THR A 212 -26.69 22.62 -58.25
CA THR A 212 -27.18 23.43 -57.12
C THR A 212 -26.09 24.38 -56.60
N VAL A 213 -26.54 25.58 -56.28
CA VAL A 213 -25.87 26.85 -56.00
C VAL A 213 -24.93 26.82 -54.80
N ALA A 214 -23.78 27.49 -54.92
CA ALA A 214 -22.77 27.68 -53.88
C ALA A 214 -23.15 28.83 -52.92
N LEU A 215 -22.96 28.59 -51.62
CA LEU A 215 -22.93 29.61 -50.57
C LEU A 215 -21.49 29.73 -50.02
N PRO A 216 -21.06 30.91 -49.53
CA PRO A 216 -19.65 31.18 -49.21
C PRO A 216 -19.17 30.33 -48.03
N GLN A 217 -18.02 29.67 -48.19
CA GLN A 217 -17.33 28.99 -47.11
C GLN A 217 -16.73 30.02 -46.14
N ALA A 218 -17.12 29.93 -44.87
CA ALA A 218 -16.41 30.60 -43.80
C ALA A 218 -15.08 29.87 -43.55
N GLU A 219 -14.00 30.65 -43.44
CA GLU A 219 -12.66 30.16 -43.07
C GLU A 219 -12.70 29.42 -41.73
N PRO A 220 -11.88 28.36 -41.54
CA PRO A 220 -11.83 27.64 -40.28
C PRO A 220 -11.23 28.56 -39.21
N PRO A 221 -11.82 28.65 -38.00
CA PRO A 221 -11.21 29.41 -36.92
C PRO A 221 -9.88 28.75 -36.53
N ILE A 222 -8.83 29.55 -36.59
CA ILE A 222 -7.50 29.26 -36.06
C ILE A 222 -7.62 29.09 -34.54
N GLY A 223 -7.14 27.96 -34.03
CA GLY A 223 -6.76 27.78 -32.62
C GLY A 223 -7.88 27.41 -31.65
N ALA A 224 -8.52 26.26 -31.85
CA ALA A 224 -9.13 25.56 -30.73
C ALA A 224 -8.04 24.72 -30.04
N VAL A 225 -7.63 25.14 -28.84
CA VAL A 225 -6.88 24.29 -27.92
C VAL A 225 -7.72 23.05 -27.67
N GLU A 226 -7.22 21.87 -28.03
CA GLU A 226 -7.85 20.60 -27.65
C GLU A 226 -7.87 20.50 -26.13
N VAL A 227 -9.07 20.45 -25.55
CA VAL A 227 -9.30 20.20 -24.13
C VAL A 227 -9.62 18.71 -23.97
N PRO A 228 -8.77 17.88 -23.34
CA PRO A 228 -9.15 16.51 -23.03
C PRO A 228 -9.51 16.37 -21.55
N SER A 229 -10.80 16.18 -21.26
CA SER A 229 -11.28 15.10 -20.40
C SER A 229 -12.80 15.00 -20.57
N ARG A 230 -13.24 14.04 -21.39
CA ARG A 230 -14.67 13.71 -21.44
C ARG A 230 -15.00 13.03 -20.11
N ILE A 231 -15.79 13.68 -19.26
CA ILE A 231 -16.33 13.06 -18.03
C ILE A 231 -16.96 11.73 -18.42
N THR A 232 -16.54 10.65 -17.77
CA THR A 232 -17.10 9.32 -17.96
C THR A 232 -18.06 8.98 -16.82
N GLU A 233 -19.02 8.08 -17.07
CA GLU A 233 -19.92 7.59 -16.02
C GLU A 233 -19.19 6.82 -14.90
N THR A 234 -17.95 6.39 -15.16
CA THR A 234 -17.09 5.71 -14.19
C THR A 234 -16.19 6.64 -13.38
N ASP A 235 -16.20 7.95 -13.67
CA ASP A 235 -15.38 8.92 -12.94
C ASP A 235 -15.95 9.18 -11.54
N VAL A 236 -15.10 9.01 -10.53
CA VAL A 236 -15.45 9.25 -9.12
C VAL A 236 -14.60 10.38 -8.57
N ALA A 237 -15.24 11.43 -8.07
CA ALA A 237 -14.58 12.55 -7.42
C ALA A 237 -14.26 12.24 -5.96
N VAL A 238 -13.08 12.64 -5.51
CA VAL A 238 -12.75 12.76 -4.08
C VAL A 238 -13.12 14.18 -3.64
N ILE A 239 -14.13 14.30 -2.79
CA ILE A 239 -14.72 15.59 -2.40
C ILE A 239 -14.37 16.04 -0.98
N GLY A 240 -13.88 15.12 -0.15
CA GLY A 240 -13.39 15.41 1.20
C GLY A 240 -12.36 14.39 1.63
N MET A 241 -11.48 14.76 2.55
CA MET A 241 -10.47 13.86 3.11
C MET A 241 -10.06 14.27 4.52
N SER A 242 -9.70 13.28 5.32
CA SER A 242 -9.14 13.48 6.66
C SER A 242 -8.13 12.37 6.99
N GLY A 243 -7.33 12.60 8.02
CA GLY A 243 -6.43 11.58 8.52
C GLY A 243 -5.44 12.08 9.56
N ARG A 244 -4.95 11.12 10.34
CA ARG A 244 -3.86 11.29 11.30
C ARG A 244 -2.76 10.29 10.99
N PHE A 245 -1.55 10.79 10.94
CA PHE A 245 -0.35 10.01 10.64
C PHE A 245 0.77 10.35 11.64
N PRO A 246 1.79 9.49 11.78
CA PRO A 246 2.95 9.76 12.63
C PRO A 246 3.53 11.15 12.34
N GLY A 247 3.72 11.93 13.41
CA GLY A 247 4.19 13.32 13.32
C GLY A 247 3.17 14.33 12.76
N ALA A 248 1.95 13.92 12.42
CA ALA A 248 0.94 14.75 11.76
C ALA A 248 -0.48 14.53 12.31
N ALA A 249 -0.97 15.48 13.10
CA ALA A 249 -2.32 15.42 13.68
C ALA A 249 -3.45 15.73 12.68
N ASN A 250 -3.12 16.23 11.49
CA ASN A 250 -4.05 16.55 10.40
C ASN A 250 -3.32 16.59 9.05
N LEU A 251 -4.06 16.80 7.96
CA LEU A 251 -3.52 16.75 6.60
C LEU A 251 -2.59 17.93 6.24
N ASP A 252 -2.75 19.09 6.87
CA ASP A 252 -1.82 20.22 6.69
C ASP A 252 -0.44 19.90 7.28
N ALA A 253 -0.41 19.35 8.50
CA ALA A 253 0.82 18.87 9.11
C ALA A 253 1.43 17.70 8.31
N TYR A 254 0.59 16.79 7.81
CA TYR A 254 1.05 15.68 6.97
C TYR A 254 1.71 16.18 5.69
N TRP A 255 1.10 17.14 4.98
CA TRP A 255 1.71 17.74 3.80
C TRP A 255 3.03 18.46 4.11
N CYS A 256 3.08 19.22 5.21
CA CYS A 256 4.32 19.88 5.65
C CYS A 256 5.43 18.86 5.93
N ASN A 257 5.12 17.75 6.60
CA ASN A 257 6.10 16.69 6.85
C ASN A 257 6.57 16.03 5.56
N LEU A 258 5.66 15.77 4.61
CA LEU A 258 6.00 15.17 3.32
C LEU A 258 6.91 16.08 2.49
N LYS A 259 6.55 17.36 2.33
CA LYS A 259 7.33 18.30 1.50
C LYS A 259 8.74 18.56 2.08
N GLU A 260 8.87 18.51 3.41
CA GLU A 260 10.14 18.73 4.12
C GLU A 260 10.97 17.45 4.26
N GLY A 261 10.42 16.30 3.85
CA GLY A 261 11.12 15.02 3.95
C GLY A 261 11.30 14.53 5.39
N VAL A 262 10.31 14.74 6.25
CA VAL A 262 10.36 14.32 7.66
C VAL A 262 10.17 12.81 7.76
N CYS A 263 11.09 12.15 8.47
CA CYS A 263 10.96 10.78 8.94
C CYS A 263 10.39 10.79 10.36
N SER A 264 9.18 10.23 10.54
CA SER A 264 8.42 10.25 11.79
C SER A 264 8.54 8.94 12.57
N ILE A 265 9.60 8.15 12.30
CA ILE A 265 9.86 6.92 13.02
C ILE A 265 10.55 7.22 14.34
N THR A 266 10.05 6.62 15.41
CA THR A 266 10.63 6.71 16.76
C THR A 266 10.77 5.31 17.36
N GLU A 267 11.48 5.23 18.49
CA GLU A 267 11.36 4.05 19.35
C GLU A 267 9.93 3.94 19.90
N ILE A 268 9.48 2.73 20.19
CA ILE A 268 8.16 2.47 20.79
C ILE A 268 7.98 3.34 22.04
N PRO A 269 6.90 4.14 22.10
CA PRO A 269 6.62 4.99 23.25
C PRO A 269 6.41 4.21 24.56
N PRO A 270 6.94 4.67 25.71
CA PRO A 270 6.81 3.96 26.99
C PRO A 270 5.36 3.77 27.49
N ASP A 271 4.44 4.62 27.06
CA ASP A 271 3.01 4.53 27.33
C ASP A 271 2.30 3.43 26.53
N ARG A 272 2.94 2.89 25.47
CA ARG A 272 2.46 1.70 24.75
C ARG A 272 2.79 0.42 25.52
N TRP A 273 4.09 0.13 25.66
CA TRP A 273 4.62 -0.97 26.48
C TRP A 273 6.11 -0.78 26.76
N GLU A 274 6.61 -1.50 27.76
CA GLU A 274 8.03 -1.46 28.14
C GLU A 274 8.90 -2.25 27.15
N VAL A 275 9.66 -1.55 26.31
CA VAL A 275 10.51 -2.15 25.25
C VAL A 275 11.50 -3.17 25.80
N SER A 276 12.16 -2.88 26.94
CA SER A 276 13.17 -3.75 27.57
C SER A 276 12.67 -5.18 27.83
N ARG A 277 11.36 -5.36 28.02
CA ARG A 277 10.74 -6.65 28.32
C ARG A 277 10.54 -7.51 27.09
N PHE A 278 10.51 -6.93 25.90
CA PHE A 278 10.12 -7.63 24.68
C PHE A 278 11.13 -7.49 23.54
N TYR A 279 12.09 -6.58 23.65
CA TYR A 279 13.16 -6.41 22.69
C TYR A 279 14.33 -7.37 22.97
N ASP A 280 14.85 -7.99 21.92
CA ASP A 280 16.14 -8.68 21.91
C ASP A 280 16.71 -8.61 20.48
N PRO A 281 17.94 -8.09 20.27
CA PRO A 281 18.51 -7.97 18.93
C PRO A 281 18.69 -9.31 18.21
N ASP A 282 18.69 -10.45 18.92
CA ASP A 282 18.70 -11.78 18.31
C ASP A 282 17.32 -12.12 17.71
N PRO A 283 17.21 -12.27 16.37
CA PRO A 283 15.95 -12.66 15.72
C PRO A 283 15.38 -14.00 16.21
N HIS A 284 16.23 -14.87 16.75
CA HIS A 284 15.84 -16.19 17.24
C HIS A 284 15.39 -16.21 18.70
N ALA A 285 15.60 -15.12 19.47
CA ALA A 285 15.24 -15.05 20.88
C ALA A 285 13.73 -15.31 21.13
N PRO A 286 13.34 -16.30 21.96
CA PRO A 286 11.96 -16.74 22.07
C PRO A 286 11.05 -15.64 22.65
N ALA A 287 9.89 -15.44 22.03
CA ALA A 287 8.89 -14.43 22.45
C ALA A 287 9.44 -12.99 22.55
N LYS A 288 10.45 -12.66 21.72
CA LYS A 288 11.02 -11.32 21.59
C LYS A 288 10.84 -10.78 20.17
N SER A 289 10.82 -9.47 20.05
CA SER A 289 10.96 -8.74 18.80
C SER A 289 12.39 -8.22 18.68
N TYR A 290 12.99 -8.34 17.51
CA TYR A 290 14.29 -7.75 17.20
C TYR A 290 14.20 -6.30 16.74
N SER A 291 12.98 -5.76 16.60
CA SER A 291 12.75 -4.36 16.26
C SER A 291 12.02 -3.66 17.39
N LYS A 292 12.31 -2.38 17.54
CA LYS A 292 11.74 -1.51 18.57
C LYS A 292 11.28 -0.16 18.01
N TRP A 293 11.17 -0.07 16.69
CA TRP A 293 10.91 1.16 15.95
C TRP A 293 9.49 1.16 15.38
N GLY A 294 8.89 2.34 15.25
CA GLY A 294 7.58 2.50 14.63
C GLY A 294 7.22 3.96 14.37
N GLY A 295 6.30 4.19 13.46
CA GLY A 295 5.59 5.46 13.37
C GLY A 295 4.35 5.41 14.27
N PHE A 296 4.26 6.26 15.29
CA PHE A 296 3.16 6.23 16.26
C PHE A 296 2.27 7.46 16.19
N LEU A 297 0.97 7.27 16.40
CA LEU A 297 0.05 8.37 16.64
C LEU A 297 0.16 8.82 18.11
N ASN A 298 0.11 10.13 18.30
CA ASN A 298 -0.03 10.71 19.63
C ASN A 298 -1.50 10.66 20.06
N ASP A 299 -1.75 10.80 21.37
CA ASP A 299 -3.09 11.07 21.91
C ASP A 299 -4.18 10.04 21.51
N ILE A 300 -3.80 8.78 21.26
CA ILE A 300 -4.76 7.72 20.86
C ILE A 300 -5.76 7.35 21.96
N ASP A 301 -5.49 7.79 23.20
CA ASP A 301 -6.36 7.62 24.36
C ASP A 301 -7.39 8.76 24.49
N GLN A 302 -7.18 9.88 23.80
CA GLN A 302 -8.09 11.03 23.79
C GLN A 302 -9.28 10.77 22.86
N PHE A 303 -10.47 11.16 23.31
CA PHE A 303 -11.71 11.07 22.54
C PHE A 303 -12.74 12.02 23.16
N ASP A 304 -13.62 12.61 22.35
CA ASP A 304 -14.79 13.35 22.83
C ASP A 304 -16.05 12.46 22.80
N PRO A 305 -16.31 11.67 23.86
CA PRO A 305 -17.42 10.74 23.85
C PRO A 305 -18.77 11.45 23.88
N LEU A 306 -18.87 12.63 24.50
CA LEU A 306 -20.14 13.34 24.64
C LEU A 306 -20.59 13.94 23.32
N PHE A 307 -19.67 14.41 22.48
CA PHE A 307 -19.97 14.83 21.11
C PHE A 307 -20.67 13.73 20.30
N PHE A 308 -20.23 12.47 20.47
CA PHE A 308 -20.80 11.31 19.78
C PHE A 308 -21.95 10.62 20.54
N ASN A 309 -22.48 11.24 21.61
CA ASN A 309 -23.51 10.66 22.48
C ASN A 309 -23.12 9.30 23.09
N ILE A 310 -21.84 9.11 23.38
CA ILE A 310 -21.27 7.92 24.01
C ILE A 310 -21.00 8.24 25.48
N SER A 311 -21.34 7.32 26.38
CA SER A 311 -21.02 7.52 27.80
C SER A 311 -19.50 7.38 28.06
N PRO A 312 -18.90 8.12 29.00
CA PRO A 312 -17.48 7.96 29.34
C PRO A 312 -17.09 6.52 29.68
N ALA A 313 -17.96 5.80 30.41
CA ALA A 313 -17.72 4.40 30.77
C ALA A 313 -17.72 3.44 29.57
N GLU A 314 -18.49 3.75 28.51
CA GLU A 314 -18.43 3.00 27.26
C GLU A 314 -17.15 3.33 26.49
N ALA A 315 -16.79 4.62 26.41
CA ALA A 315 -15.58 5.07 25.71
C ALA A 315 -14.29 4.47 26.28
N GLU A 316 -14.22 4.27 27.60
CA GLU A 316 -13.10 3.62 28.29
C GLU A 316 -12.86 2.16 27.83
N VAL A 317 -13.89 1.48 27.32
CA VAL A 317 -13.78 0.08 26.87
C VAL A 317 -13.89 -0.07 25.35
N MET A 318 -14.02 1.04 24.63
CA MET A 318 -13.96 1.09 23.17
C MET A 318 -12.51 1.01 22.70
N ASP A 319 -12.23 0.18 21.71
CA ASP A 319 -10.96 0.18 20.99
C ASP A 319 -10.68 1.60 20.48
N PRO A 320 -9.51 2.19 20.78
CA PRO A 320 -9.07 3.47 20.21
C PRO A 320 -9.26 3.59 18.69
N GLN A 321 -9.18 2.49 17.94
CA GLN A 321 -9.44 2.49 16.51
C GLN A 321 -10.88 2.87 16.17
N GLN A 322 -11.88 2.43 16.96
CA GLN A 322 -13.28 2.85 16.76
C GLN A 322 -13.47 4.34 17.03
N ARG A 323 -12.77 4.87 18.04
CA ARG A 323 -12.81 6.28 18.43
C ARG A 323 -12.22 7.18 17.34
N LEU A 324 -11.02 6.85 16.87
CA LEU A 324 -10.35 7.57 15.78
C LEU A 324 -11.16 7.50 14.48
N VAL A 325 -11.78 6.37 14.17
CA VAL A 325 -12.62 6.25 12.97
C VAL A 325 -13.86 7.14 13.05
N LEU A 326 -14.49 7.29 14.22
CA LEU A 326 -15.60 8.24 14.41
C LEU A 326 -15.15 9.68 14.16
N GLU A 327 -14.02 10.09 14.74
CA GLU A 327 -13.47 11.44 14.60
C GLU A 327 -13.06 11.73 13.15
N GLU A 328 -12.32 10.83 12.51
CA GLU A 328 -11.82 11.09 11.16
C GLU A 328 -12.93 10.94 10.10
N ALA A 329 -13.93 10.07 10.29
CA ALA A 329 -15.10 10.07 9.43
C ALA A 329 -15.89 11.39 9.53
N TYR A 330 -16.01 11.96 10.74
CA TYR A 330 -16.60 13.28 10.94
C TYR A 330 -15.79 14.37 10.22
N HIS A 331 -14.47 14.44 10.44
CA HIS A 331 -13.61 15.43 9.80
C HIS A 331 -13.61 15.32 8.26
N ALA A 332 -13.71 14.11 7.70
CA ALA A 332 -13.77 13.93 6.25
C ALA A 332 -15.08 14.47 5.66
N LEU A 333 -16.20 14.27 6.36
CA LEU A 333 -17.50 14.85 5.98
C LEU A 333 -17.51 16.36 6.13
N GLU A 334 -16.88 16.88 7.20
CA GLU A 334 -16.71 18.31 7.42
C GLU A 334 -15.88 18.96 6.30
N ASP A 335 -14.74 18.36 5.93
CA ASP A 335 -13.91 18.80 4.80
C ASP A 335 -14.65 18.74 3.46
N ALA A 336 -15.54 17.75 3.29
CA ALA A 336 -16.43 17.67 2.13
C ALA A 336 -17.53 18.75 2.11
N GLY A 337 -17.73 19.50 3.19
CA GLY A 337 -18.82 20.47 3.34
C GLY A 337 -20.17 19.87 3.73
N TYR A 338 -20.20 18.63 4.23
CA TYR A 338 -21.41 17.93 4.63
C TYR A 338 -21.49 17.77 6.15
N GLY A 339 -22.43 18.47 6.78
CA GLY A 339 -22.77 18.29 8.20
C GLY A 339 -23.71 17.12 8.47
N GLN A 340 -23.89 16.74 9.74
CA GLN A 340 -24.78 15.64 10.14
C GLN A 340 -26.18 15.70 9.52
N ARG A 341 -26.79 16.90 9.44
CA ARG A 341 -28.13 17.06 8.87
C ARG A 341 -28.19 16.89 7.35
N SER A 342 -27.10 17.19 6.64
CA SER A 342 -27.07 17.05 5.18
C SER A 342 -26.83 15.61 4.75
N VAL A 343 -26.09 14.81 5.53
CA VAL A 343 -25.88 13.38 5.23
C VAL A 343 -26.94 12.45 5.82
N ALA A 344 -27.64 12.88 6.87
CA ALA A 344 -28.70 12.09 7.49
C ALA A 344 -29.75 11.66 6.47
N ARG A 345 -30.02 10.35 6.40
CA ARG A 345 -30.96 9.72 5.46
C ARG A 345 -30.59 9.81 3.98
N GLN A 346 -29.41 10.32 3.63
CA GLN A 346 -28.87 10.10 2.30
C GLN A 346 -28.46 8.64 2.15
N ALA A 347 -28.43 8.14 0.91
CA ALA A 347 -27.82 6.86 0.58
C ALA A 347 -26.28 6.97 0.65
N CYS A 348 -25.77 7.38 1.81
CA CYS A 348 -24.36 7.51 2.11
C CYS A 348 -23.88 6.19 2.76
N GLY A 349 -22.87 5.55 2.17
CA GLY A 349 -22.28 4.31 2.70
C GLY A 349 -20.89 4.51 3.28
N LEU A 350 -20.34 3.46 3.89
CA LEU A 350 -19.04 3.48 4.55
C LEU A 350 -18.32 2.13 4.40
N TYR A 351 -17.12 2.15 3.82
CA TYR A 351 -16.22 1.00 3.79
C TYR A 351 -14.92 1.29 4.55
N VAL A 352 -14.57 0.42 5.50
CA VAL A 352 -13.39 0.62 6.37
C VAL A 352 -12.48 -0.60 6.33
N GLY A 353 -11.22 -0.37 5.97
CA GLY A 353 -10.14 -1.32 6.16
C GLY A 353 -9.69 -1.38 7.61
N LEU A 354 -9.62 -2.58 8.18
CA LEU A 354 -9.17 -2.83 9.54
C LEU A 354 -8.36 -4.13 9.54
N ILE A 355 -7.30 -4.19 10.34
CA ILE A 355 -6.66 -5.48 10.65
C ILE A 355 -7.39 -6.13 11.81
N GLY A 356 -7.88 -7.36 11.63
CA GLY A 356 -8.70 -8.11 12.59
C GLY A 356 -8.00 -8.52 13.89
N ILE A 357 -6.86 -7.92 14.24
CA ILE A 357 -6.15 -8.19 15.49
C ILE A 357 -6.78 -7.34 16.60
N ASN A 358 -7.57 -8.00 17.46
CA ASN A 358 -8.29 -7.34 18.54
C ASN A 358 -7.43 -7.15 19.80
N GLU A 359 -6.41 -6.29 19.69
CA GLU A 359 -5.41 -6.06 20.76
C GLU A 359 -6.03 -5.44 22.02
N TYR A 360 -6.94 -4.48 21.84
CA TYR A 360 -7.56 -3.80 22.97
C TYR A 360 -8.49 -4.73 23.77
N HIS A 361 -9.29 -5.55 23.08
CA HIS A 361 -10.10 -6.57 23.74
C HIS A 361 -9.27 -7.54 24.57
N ARG A 362 -8.08 -7.93 24.07
CA ARG A 362 -7.16 -8.78 24.82
C ARG A 362 -6.65 -8.11 26.09
N ARG A 363 -6.37 -6.80 26.06
CA ARG A 363 -6.04 -6.04 27.28
C ARG A 363 -7.21 -5.99 28.28
N LEU A 364 -8.45 -5.96 27.79
CA LEU A 364 -9.68 -5.96 28.61
C LEU A 364 -10.11 -7.35 29.11
N ALA A 365 -9.53 -8.44 28.59
CA ALA A 365 -9.95 -9.81 28.89
C ALA A 365 -9.88 -10.18 30.39
N GLN A 366 -9.10 -9.44 31.18
CA GLN A 366 -8.99 -9.63 32.63
C GLN A 366 -10.19 -9.07 33.41
N THR A 367 -10.90 -8.06 32.87
CA THR A 367 -12.02 -7.38 33.55
C THR A 367 -13.38 -7.73 32.96
N GLN A 368 -13.44 -8.15 31.69
CA GLN A 368 -14.65 -8.57 30.96
C GLN A 368 -15.87 -7.65 31.18
N PRO A 369 -15.76 -6.33 30.99
CA PRO A 369 -16.90 -5.44 31.14
C PRO A 369 -17.95 -5.78 30.07
N ALA A 370 -19.23 -5.65 30.41
CA ALA A 370 -20.33 -6.02 29.52
C ALA A 370 -20.27 -5.35 28.13
N GLN A 371 -19.74 -4.12 28.07
CA GLN A 371 -19.61 -3.34 26.84
C GLN A 371 -18.34 -3.65 26.02
N ALA A 372 -17.42 -4.48 26.53
CA ALA A 372 -16.18 -4.82 25.80
C ALA A 372 -16.46 -5.49 24.45
N MET A 373 -17.52 -6.28 24.34
CA MET A 373 -17.87 -6.91 23.07
C MET A 373 -18.20 -5.86 22.01
N LEU A 374 -19.08 -4.90 22.31
CA LEU A 374 -19.45 -3.85 21.37
C LEU A 374 -18.27 -2.90 21.07
N GLY A 375 -17.53 -2.51 22.11
CA GLY A 375 -16.39 -1.59 21.98
C GLY A 375 -15.22 -2.13 21.14
N ASN A 376 -15.18 -3.43 20.83
CA ASN A 376 -14.03 -4.04 20.18
C ASN A 376 -14.39 -4.92 18.97
N THR A 377 -15.66 -4.97 18.56
CA THR A 377 -16.06 -5.75 17.38
C THR A 377 -15.82 -4.96 16.10
N GLY A 378 -15.18 -5.59 15.11
CA GLY A 378 -14.86 -4.94 13.84
C GLY A 378 -16.10 -4.40 13.09
N SER A 379 -17.20 -5.16 13.00
CA SER A 379 -18.42 -4.66 12.35
C SER A 379 -19.07 -3.47 13.07
N ILE A 380 -18.89 -3.38 14.39
CA ILE A 380 -19.38 -2.25 15.19
C ILE A 380 -18.53 -0.99 14.92
N LEU A 381 -17.26 -1.12 14.52
CA LEU A 381 -16.43 0.02 14.16
C LEU A 381 -17.06 0.85 13.03
N ALA A 382 -17.44 0.21 11.92
CA ALA A 382 -18.13 0.92 10.83
C ALA A 382 -19.61 1.19 11.19
N GLY A 383 -20.28 0.28 11.88
CA GLY A 383 -21.67 0.45 12.31
C GLY A 383 -21.89 1.65 13.23
N ARG A 384 -20.93 1.99 14.08
CA ARG A 384 -21.00 3.17 14.96
C ARG A 384 -20.98 4.48 14.20
N VAL A 385 -20.16 4.57 13.14
CA VAL A 385 -20.13 5.75 12.27
C VAL A 385 -21.49 5.92 11.58
N ALA A 386 -22.01 4.84 11.02
CA ALA A 386 -23.32 4.86 10.38
C ALA A 386 -24.44 5.25 11.35
N TYR A 387 -24.41 4.72 12.58
CA TYR A 387 -25.33 5.07 13.64
C TYR A 387 -25.21 6.54 14.08
N ALA A 388 -23.99 7.04 14.27
CA ALA A 388 -23.73 8.39 14.74
C ALA A 388 -24.17 9.47 13.74
N PHE A 389 -24.09 9.19 12.44
CA PHE A 389 -24.40 10.15 11.37
C PHE A 389 -25.67 9.82 10.58
N ASP A 390 -26.45 8.82 11.02
CA ASP A 390 -27.69 8.35 10.36
C ASP A 390 -27.47 8.02 8.86
N LEU A 391 -26.38 7.28 8.57
CA LEU A 391 -26.03 6.83 7.23
C LEU A 391 -26.86 5.60 6.85
N GLN A 392 -27.50 5.62 5.68
CA GLN A 392 -28.43 4.58 5.23
C GLN A 392 -27.93 3.77 4.01
N GLY A 393 -26.70 4.00 3.58
CA GLY A 393 -26.03 3.22 2.53
C GLY A 393 -25.35 1.95 3.05
N PRO A 394 -24.59 1.23 2.19
CA PRO A 394 -23.89 0.01 2.59
C PRO A 394 -22.75 0.30 3.56
N VAL A 395 -22.63 -0.52 4.62
CA VAL A 395 -21.63 -0.35 5.70
C VAL A 395 -20.86 -1.64 5.90
N ILE A 396 -19.55 -1.62 5.62
CA ILE A 396 -18.70 -2.82 5.65
C ILE A 396 -17.35 -2.52 6.30
N THR A 397 -16.94 -3.42 7.19
CA THR A 397 -15.55 -3.52 7.66
C THR A 397 -14.90 -4.72 6.99
N MET A 398 -13.66 -4.55 6.49
CA MET A 398 -12.95 -5.60 5.75
C MET A 398 -11.47 -5.68 6.15
N ASP A 399 -10.91 -6.88 6.01
CA ASP A 399 -9.50 -7.17 6.25
C ASP A 399 -8.93 -7.91 5.03
N THR A 400 -8.15 -7.19 4.23
CA THR A 400 -7.29 -7.74 3.17
C THR A 400 -5.83 -7.43 3.49
N ALA A 401 -5.49 -7.39 4.77
CA ALA A 401 -4.19 -6.96 5.28
C ALA A 401 -3.81 -5.54 4.83
N CYS A 402 -2.61 -5.37 4.26
CA CYS A 402 -2.05 -4.07 3.89
C CYS A 402 -2.85 -3.33 2.81
N SER A 403 -3.62 -4.04 1.98
CA SER A 403 -4.43 -3.45 0.91
C SER A 403 -5.82 -2.99 1.35
N SER A 404 -6.21 -3.23 2.62
CA SER A 404 -7.60 -3.09 3.09
C SER A 404 -8.24 -1.73 2.77
N SER A 405 -7.57 -0.61 3.03
CA SER A 405 -8.13 0.71 2.72
C SER A 405 -8.25 0.99 1.22
N LEU A 406 -7.33 0.49 0.39
CA LEU A 406 -7.42 0.70 -1.06
C LEU A 406 -8.51 -0.19 -1.69
N VAL A 407 -8.71 -1.40 -1.16
CA VAL A 407 -9.86 -2.26 -1.49
C VAL A 407 -11.16 -1.59 -1.08
N ALA A 408 -11.22 -0.96 0.10
CA ALA A 408 -12.38 -0.19 0.54
C ALA A 408 -12.72 0.97 -0.43
N VAL A 409 -11.71 1.69 -0.92
CA VAL A 409 -11.89 2.75 -1.93
C VAL A 409 -12.40 2.19 -3.27
N ASP A 410 -11.83 1.09 -3.77
CA ASP A 410 -12.29 0.43 -4.99
C ASP A 410 -13.75 -0.04 -4.87
N MET A 411 -14.12 -0.67 -3.76
CA MET A 411 -15.49 -1.09 -3.49
C MET A 411 -16.44 0.12 -3.44
N ALA A 412 -16.02 1.22 -2.81
CA ALA A 412 -16.82 2.43 -2.71
C ALA A 412 -17.05 3.07 -4.09
N CYS A 413 -16.03 3.11 -4.94
CA CYS A 413 -16.17 3.55 -6.33
C CYS A 413 -17.20 2.69 -7.07
N LYS A 414 -17.14 1.36 -6.92
CA LYS A 414 -18.10 0.44 -7.54
C LYS A 414 -19.52 0.65 -7.03
N SER A 415 -19.73 0.84 -5.72
CA SER A 415 -21.06 1.13 -5.16
C SER A 415 -21.64 2.44 -5.69
N LEU A 416 -20.82 3.47 -5.91
CA LEU A 416 -21.25 4.73 -6.54
C LEU A 416 -21.64 4.57 -8.01
N ILE A 417 -20.82 3.82 -8.77
CA ILE A 417 -21.05 3.54 -10.20
C ILE A 417 -22.31 2.69 -10.39
N ASN A 418 -22.50 1.68 -9.54
CA ASN A 418 -23.67 0.81 -9.54
C ASN A 418 -24.92 1.47 -8.93
N ARG A 419 -24.80 2.68 -8.38
CA ARG A 419 -25.88 3.43 -7.72
C ARG A 419 -26.46 2.71 -6.50
N GLU A 420 -25.63 1.93 -5.81
CA GLU A 420 -25.91 1.38 -4.47
C GLU A 420 -25.84 2.47 -3.39
N ALA A 421 -25.11 3.55 -3.69
CA ALA A 421 -24.97 4.73 -2.87
C ALA A 421 -24.86 6.00 -3.74
N GLU A 422 -25.18 7.14 -3.14
CA GLU A 422 -25.00 8.47 -3.74
C GLU A 422 -23.69 9.13 -3.29
N MET A 423 -23.24 8.76 -2.09
CA MET A 423 -21.99 9.20 -1.47
C MET A 423 -21.37 8.02 -0.73
N MET A 424 -20.04 7.93 -0.68
CA MET A 424 -19.34 6.91 0.07
C MET A 424 -18.20 7.51 0.89
N LEU A 425 -18.09 7.11 2.15
CA LEU A 425 -16.83 7.20 2.88
C LEU A 425 -16.03 5.92 2.65
N ALA A 426 -14.74 6.07 2.42
CA ALA A 426 -13.82 4.94 2.31
C ALA A 426 -12.50 5.26 3.01
N GLY A 427 -11.94 4.30 3.74
CA GLY A 427 -10.72 4.54 4.50
C GLY A 427 -10.19 3.31 5.21
N GLY A 428 -9.30 3.54 6.18
CA GLY A 428 -8.81 2.49 7.05
C GLY A 428 -8.08 3.01 8.26
N VAL A 429 -7.90 2.12 9.23
CA VAL A 429 -7.24 2.42 10.51
C VAL A 429 -6.29 1.29 10.91
N THR A 430 -5.19 1.63 11.55
CA THR A 430 -4.28 0.69 12.20
C THR A 430 -3.65 1.37 13.41
N LEU A 431 -3.70 0.71 14.56
CA LEU A 431 -2.93 1.03 15.75
C LEU A 431 -2.16 -0.22 16.22
N TYR A 432 -1.06 -0.01 16.93
CA TYR A 432 -0.31 -1.08 17.60
C TYR A 432 -0.42 -0.88 19.11
N LEU A 433 -1.29 -1.66 19.74
CA LEU A 433 -1.63 -1.48 21.15
C LEU A 433 -0.87 -2.45 22.06
N THR A 434 -0.29 -3.53 21.54
CA THR A 434 0.51 -4.50 22.31
C THR A 434 1.80 -4.87 21.58
N GLU A 435 2.70 -5.53 22.28
CA GLU A 435 3.95 -6.05 21.74
C GLU A 435 3.76 -7.23 20.78
N GLN A 436 2.57 -7.86 20.80
CA GLN A 436 2.34 -9.16 20.16
C GLN A 436 2.48 -9.11 18.62
N PRO A 437 1.94 -8.09 17.90
CA PRO A 437 2.21 -7.93 16.48
C PRO A 437 3.71 -7.79 16.17
N TYR A 438 4.47 -7.05 16.98
CA TYR A 438 5.91 -6.88 16.81
C TYR A 438 6.67 -8.20 16.95
N ILE A 439 6.34 -9.00 17.97
CA ILE A 439 6.92 -10.34 18.14
C ILE A 439 6.58 -11.21 16.93
N GLY A 440 5.31 -11.25 16.51
CA GLY A 440 4.87 -12.04 15.36
C GLY A 440 5.60 -11.66 14.06
N MET A 441 5.67 -10.37 13.75
CA MET A 441 6.36 -9.86 12.57
C MET A 441 7.88 -10.10 12.61
N SER A 442 8.50 -10.02 13.79
CA SER A 442 9.91 -10.41 13.96
C SER A 442 10.12 -11.91 13.74
N LYS A 443 9.20 -12.78 14.18
CA LYS A 443 9.31 -14.22 13.89
C LYS A 443 9.07 -14.56 12.43
N ALA A 444 8.33 -13.73 11.72
CA ALA A 444 8.20 -13.78 10.27
C ALA A 444 9.34 -13.06 9.52
N GLN A 445 10.33 -12.48 10.22
CA GLN A 445 11.46 -11.73 9.64
C GLN A 445 11.04 -10.58 8.70
N MET A 446 9.91 -9.93 9.00
CA MET A 446 9.34 -8.89 8.14
C MET A 446 9.88 -7.49 8.44
N LEU A 447 10.41 -7.28 9.64
CA LEU A 447 10.77 -5.97 10.15
C LEU A 447 12.20 -5.58 9.78
N SER A 448 12.44 -4.31 9.46
CA SER A 448 13.78 -3.75 9.39
C SER A 448 14.37 -3.65 10.81
N PRO A 449 15.56 -4.22 11.09
CA PRO A 449 16.26 -4.02 12.35
C PRO A 449 16.62 -2.55 12.63
N GLN A 450 16.80 -1.78 11.55
CA GLN A 450 17.19 -0.37 11.58
C GLN A 450 15.98 0.56 11.74
N GLY A 451 14.77 0.01 11.64
CA GLY A 451 13.54 0.77 11.80
C GLY A 451 13.22 1.67 10.62
N LEU A 452 13.68 1.36 9.41
CA LEU A 452 13.42 2.21 8.24
C LEU A 452 12.82 1.39 7.11
N CYS A 453 11.83 1.94 6.42
CA CYS A 453 11.46 1.46 5.09
C CYS A 453 12.42 2.10 4.08
N LYS A 454 13.31 1.32 3.48
CA LYS A 454 14.27 1.82 2.47
C LYS A 454 13.84 1.43 1.07
N SER A 455 12.69 1.96 0.64
CA SER A 455 12.05 1.56 -0.62
C SER A 455 13.01 1.73 -1.80
N PHE A 456 13.19 0.66 -2.58
CA PHE A 456 14.03 0.59 -3.78
C PHE A 456 15.55 0.70 -3.56
N ASP A 457 16.00 0.82 -2.31
CA ASP A 457 17.41 0.93 -1.98
C ASP A 457 18.10 -0.44 -1.89
N ALA A 458 19.37 -0.52 -2.24
CA ALA A 458 20.19 -1.74 -2.15
C ALA A 458 20.30 -2.31 -0.72
N GLN A 459 20.08 -1.47 0.30
CA GLN A 459 20.09 -1.86 1.72
C GLN A 459 18.70 -2.11 2.32
N ALA A 460 17.66 -2.21 1.49
CA ALA A 460 16.33 -2.66 1.90
C ALA A 460 16.41 -3.97 2.70
N ASP A 461 15.84 -4.01 3.90
CA ASP A 461 15.96 -5.13 4.84
C ASP A 461 14.66 -5.43 5.63
N GLY A 462 13.52 -4.93 5.12
CA GLY A 462 12.20 -5.09 5.74
C GLY A 462 11.50 -3.75 5.91
N PHE A 463 10.30 -3.78 6.49
CA PHE A 463 9.54 -2.56 6.77
C PHE A 463 9.61 -2.17 8.25
N VAL A 464 9.27 -0.93 8.57
CA VAL A 464 8.99 -0.49 9.95
C VAL A 464 7.48 -0.32 10.14
N PRO A 465 6.86 -0.83 11.22
CA PRO A 465 5.43 -0.66 11.44
C PRO A 465 5.04 0.80 11.62
N GLY A 466 3.84 1.17 11.18
CA GLY A 466 3.27 2.50 11.39
C GLY A 466 1.82 2.43 11.86
N GLU A 467 1.40 3.41 12.65
CA GLU A 467 0.00 3.65 12.99
C GLU A 467 -0.60 4.67 12.03
N GLY A 468 -1.91 4.66 11.83
CA GLY A 468 -2.56 5.66 10.99
C GLY A 468 -4.05 5.46 10.85
N VAL A 469 -4.74 6.55 10.57
CA VAL A 469 -6.17 6.56 10.20
C VAL A 469 -6.36 7.57 9.07
N GLY A 470 -7.18 7.23 8.08
CA GLY A 470 -7.53 8.16 7.02
C GLY A 470 -8.81 7.80 6.31
N PHE A 471 -9.51 8.80 5.81
CA PHE A 471 -10.77 8.67 5.09
C PHE A 471 -10.81 9.62 3.90
N VAL A 472 -11.51 9.18 2.85
CA VAL A 472 -11.93 9.99 1.71
C VAL A 472 -13.45 9.92 1.56
N VAL A 473 -14.05 11.02 1.14
CA VAL A 473 -15.48 11.12 0.78
C VAL A 473 -15.58 11.16 -0.74
N LEU A 474 -16.42 10.28 -1.29
CA LEU A 474 -16.48 9.99 -2.71
C LEU A 474 -17.90 10.21 -3.25
N LYS A 475 -17.98 10.77 -4.46
CA LYS A 475 -19.22 10.87 -5.26
C LYS A 475 -18.91 10.62 -6.73
N ARG A 476 -19.92 10.26 -7.52
CA ARG A 476 -19.78 10.32 -8.99
C ARG A 476 -19.40 11.75 -9.39
N LEU A 477 -18.44 11.91 -10.29
CA LEU A 477 -17.91 13.21 -10.69
C LEU A 477 -19.03 14.16 -11.18
N SER A 478 -19.97 13.64 -11.96
CA SER A 478 -21.12 14.42 -12.44
C SER A 478 -21.99 14.97 -11.30
N GLN A 479 -22.19 14.19 -10.24
CA GLN A 479 -22.94 14.62 -9.05
C GLN A 479 -22.14 15.62 -8.22
N ALA A 480 -20.84 15.40 -8.07
CA ALA A 480 -19.97 16.33 -7.34
C ALA A 480 -19.96 17.73 -7.99
N ILE A 481 -19.89 17.78 -9.32
CA ILE A 481 -19.98 19.03 -10.08
C ILE A 481 -21.37 19.67 -9.93
N ALA A 482 -22.44 18.88 -9.99
CA ALA A 482 -23.80 19.38 -9.87
C ALA A 482 -24.08 20.00 -8.49
N ASP A 483 -23.52 19.41 -7.44
CA ASP A 483 -23.70 19.87 -6.07
C ASP A 483 -22.71 20.97 -5.66
N GLY A 484 -21.78 21.33 -6.55
CA GLY A 484 -20.79 22.38 -6.30
C GLY A 484 -19.72 21.97 -5.29
N ASP A 485 -19.44 20.68 -5.17
CA ASP A 485 -18.45 20.15 -4.23
C ASP A 485 -17.03 20.60 -4.61
N THR A 486 -16.18 20.75 -3.61
CA THR A 486 -14.72 20.79 -3.82
C THR A 486 -14.28 19.45 -4.39
N ILE A 487 -13.41 19.43 -5.39
CA ILE A 487 -12.88 18.19 -5.98
C ILE A 487 -11.36 18.19 -5.86
N TYR A 488 -10.83 17.35 -4.98
CA TYR A 488 -9.39 17.19 -4.76
C TYR A 488 -8.69 16.42 -5.89
N GLY A 489 -9.44 15.54 -6.55
CA GLY A 489 -8.97 14.72 -7.66
C GLY A 489 -10.06 13.77 -8.13
N VAL A 490 -9.83 13.14 -9.28
CA VAL A 490 -10.77 12.20 -9.90
C VAL A 490 -10.14 10.82 -9.98
N ILE A 491 -10.76 9.82 -9.36
CA ILE A 491 -10.41 8.41 -9.54
C ILE A 491 -10.95 7.99 -10.92
N LYS A 492 -10.04 7.77 -11.87
CA LYS A 492 -10.33 7.39 -13.26
C LYS A 492 -10.52 5.90 -13.43
N GLY A 493 -9.90 5.11 -12.56
CA GLY A 493 -9.99 3.67 -12.60
C GLY A 493 -9.50 3.02 -11.32
N SER A 494 -10.15 1.91 -10.96
CA SER A 494 -9.81 1.09 -9.79
C SER A 494 -9.96 -0.39 -10.10
N GLY A 495 -9.14 -1.21 -9.46
CA GLY A 495 -9.26 -2.66 -9.53
C GLY A 495 -8.60 -3.38 -8.37
N VAL A 496 -9.04 -4.63 -8.18
CA VAL A 496 -8.51 -5.56 -7.18
C VAL A 496 -8.36 -6.93 -7.82
N ASN A 497 -7.29 -7.66 -7.49
CA ASN A 497 -7.16 -9.08 -7.81
C ASN A 497 -6.44 -9.85 -6.69
N GLN A 498 -6.04 -11.09 -6.99
CA GLN A 498 -5.37 -11.99 -6.06
C GLN A 498 -4.15 -12.62 -6.72
N ASP A 499 -3.08 -12.78 -5.95
CA ASP A 499 -1.84 -13.43 -6.40
C ASP A 499 -2.05 -14.90 -6.79
N GLY A 500 -3.06 -15.56 -6.23
CA GLY A 500 -3.33 -16.97 -6.48
C GLY A 500 -2.25 -17.86 -5.87
N LYS A 501 -1.88 -18.95 -6.56
CA LYS A 501 -0.80 -19.83 -6.11
C LYS A 501 0.56 -19.24 -6.54
N SER A 502 1.30 -18.68 -5.59
CA SER A 502 2.66 -18.16 -5.77
C SER A 502 3.70 -18.99 -4.99
N ASN A 503 4.95 -18.51 -4.89
CA ASN A 503 6.08 -19.17 -4.19
C ASN A 503 5.97 -19.23 -2.65
N GLY A 504 4.78 -18.97 -2.12
CA GLY A 504 4.45 -19.00 -0.71
C GLY A 504 3.21 -18.15 -0.48
N LEU A 505 2.44 -18.45 0.58
CA LEU A 505 1.20 -17.72 0.85
C LEU A 505 1.41 -16.19 0.93
N THR A 506 2.58 -15.76 1.39
CA THR A 506 2.93 -14.35 1.60
C THR A 506 3.90 -13.80 0.55
N ALA A 507 4.23 -14.58 -0.48
CA ALA A 507 5.15 -14.16 -1.54
C ALA A 507 4.37 -13.40 -2.62
N PRO A 508 4.77 -12.15 -2.96
CA PRO A 508 4.12 -11.37 -3.99
C PRO A 508 4.29 -12.00 -5.38
N ASN A 509 3.41 -11.65 -6.33
CA ASN A 509 3.43 -12.18 -7.69
C ASN A 509 3.45 -11.06 -8.75
N ALA A 510 4.56 -10.93 -9.49
CA ALA A 510 4.74 -9.87 -10.50
C ALA A 510 3.68 -9.94 -11.60
N LYS A 511 3.42 -11.15 -12.12
CA LYS A 511 2.40 -11.40 -13.13
C LYS A 511 1.01 -10.92 -12.68
N SER A 512 0.57 -11.25 -11.47
CA SER A 512 -0.74 -10.86 -10.94
C SER A 512 -0.83 -9.34 -10.76
N GLN A 513 0.22 -8.68 -10.28
CA GLN A 513 0.26 -7.21 -10.18
C GLN A 513 0.19 -6.54 -11.56
N ARG A 514 0.95 -7.03 -12.54
CA ARG A 514 0.91 -6.53 -13.92
C ARG A 514 -0.48 -6.74 -14.55
N ASP A 515 -1.03 -7.95 -14.41
CA ASP A 515 -2.32 -8.29 -15.00
C ASP A 515 -3.44 -7.43 -14.39
N LEU A 516 -3.36 -7.10 -13.09
CA LEU A 516 -4.23 -6.11 -12.46
C LEU A 516 -4.12 -4.73 -13.11
N GLN A 517 -2.90 -4.19 -13.21
CA GLN A 517 -2.64 -2.87 -13.76
C GLN A 517 -3.15 -2.76 -15.21
N VAL A 518 -2.79 -3.73 -16.07
CA VAL A 518 -3.25 -3.78 -17.46
C VAL A 518 -4.77 -3.92 -17.56
N ALA A 519 -5.40 -4.70 -16.69
CA ALA A 519 -6.86 -4.84 -16.67
C ALA A 519 -7.54 -3.52 -16.30
N VAL A 520 -7.01 -2.77 -15.33
CA VAL A 520 -7.51 -1.42 -14.99
C VAL A 520 -7.34 -0.48 -16.17
N TYR A 521 -6.14 -0.39 -16.76
CA TYR A 521 -5.89 0.52 -17.88
C TYR A 521 -6.80 0.24 -19.07
N ARG A 522 -6.95 -1.04 -19.45
CA ARG A 522 -7.85 -1.45 -20.53
C ARG A 522 -9.32 -1.15 -20.20
N LYS A 523 -9.77 -1.49 -18.99
CA LYS A 523 -11.19 -1.35 -18.60
C LYS A 523 -11.65 0.11 -18.63
N TYR A 524 -10.80 1.03 -18.18
CA TYR A 524 -11.14 2.45 -18.07
C TYR A 524 -10.55 3.31 -19.21
N GLY A 525 -9.89 2.70 -20.20
CA GLY A 525 -9.32 3.42 -21.34
C GLY A 525 -8.20 4.40 -20.95
N ILE A 526 -7.39 4.03 -19.95
CA ILE A 526 -6.29 4.85 -19.45
C ILE A 526 -5.03 4.50 -20.23
N ASP A 527 -4.33 5.52 -20.73
CA ASP A 527 -2.99 5.38 -21.30
C ASP A 527 -1.93 5.57 -20.20
N PRO A 528 -1.15 4.53 -19.84
CA PRO A 528 -0.04 4.65 -18.89
C PRO A 528 1.03 5.66 -19.28
N SER A 529 1.15 6.03 -20.57
CA SER A 529 2.08 7.07 -21.03
C SER A 529 1.77 8.45 -20.42
N GLU A 530 0.54 8.65 -19.94
CA GLU A 530 0.07 9.88 -19.29
C GLU A 530 0.21 9.84 -17.75
N ILE A 531 0.55 8.68 -17.17
CA ILE A 531 0.79 8.54 -15.72
C ILE A 531 2.23 9.00 -15.43
N THR A 532 2.38 10.04 -14.62
CA THR A 532 3.69 10.67 -14.35
C THR A 532 4.17 10.51 -12.91
N TYR A 533 3.36 9.90 -12.05
CA TYR A 533 3.76 9.50 -10.70
C TYR A 533 3.12 8.17 -10.30
N VAL A 534 3.85 7.31 -9.61
CA VAL A 534 3.30 6.12 -8.95
C VAL A 534 3.64 6.16 -7.47
N GLU A 535 2.61 6.21 -6.63
CA GLU A 535 2.70 5.91 -5.21
C GLU A 535 2.65 4.40 -5.05
N THR A 536 3.82 3.81 -4.84
CA THR A 536 4.03 2.36 -4.79
C THR A 536 3.65 1.77 -3.43
N GLN A 537 3.51 0.44 -3.39
CA GLN A 537 3.52 -0.28 -2.13
C GLN A 537 4.89 -0.09 -1.45
N GLY A 538 6.00 -0.25 -2.17
CA GLY A 538 7.35 0.16 -1.78
C GLY A 538 7.66 -0.12 -0.31
N ALA A 539 7.60 -1.40 0.08
CA ALA A 539 7.67 -1.80 1.47
C ALA A 539 9.10 -1.76 2.05
N GLY A 540 10.12 -1.50 1.23
CA GLY A 540 11.51 -1.53 1.67
C GLY A 540 12.04 -2.96 1.79
N SER A 541 11.52 -3.86 0.95
CA SER A 541 11.99 -5.25 0.83
C SER A 541 12.69 -5.42 -0.51
N LYS A 542 13.92 -5.95 -0.55
CA LYS A 542 14.66 -6.07 -1.82
C LYS A 542 13.87 -6.77 -2.91
N LEU A 543 13.28 -7.91 -2.58
CA LEU A 543 12.54 -8.73 -3.52
C LEU A 543 11.16 -8.16 -3.85
N GLY A 544 10.41 -7.68 -2.85
CA GLY A 544 9.07 -7.13 -3.08
C GLY A 544 9.13 -5.84 -3.91
N ASP A 545 10.11 -4.98 -3.65
CA ASP A 545 10.29 -3.72 -4.37
C ASP A 545 10.71 -3.99 -5.83
N SER A 546 11.55 -5.01 -6.09
CA SER A 546 11.89 -5.40 -7.47
C SER A 546 10.72 -6.01 -8.22
N ILE A 547 9.92 -6.86 -7.56
CA ILE A 547 8.71 -7.47 -8.15
C ILE A 547 7.70 -6.39 -8.55
N GLU A 548 7.50 -5.39 -7.69
CA GLU A 548 6.57 -4.29 -7.97
C GLU A 548 7.01 -3.44 -9.18
N LEU A 549 8.29 -3.09 -9.26
CA LEU A 549 8.82 -2.28 -10.37
C LEU A 549 8.90 -3.06 -11.68
N GLU A 550 9.17 -4.36 -11.63
CA GLU A 550 9.07 -5.23 -12.79
C GLU A 550 7.64 -5.28 -13.33
N ALA A 551 6.65 -5.51 -12.46
CA ALA A 551 5.24 -5.54 -12.84
C ALA A 551 4.77 -4.20 -13.45
N LEU A 552 5.17 -3.09 -12.85
CA LEU A 552 4.91 -1.74 -13.37
C LEU A 552 5.59 -1.50 -14.73
N THR A 553 6.85 -1.92 -14.87
CA THR A 553 7.60 -1.74 -16.12
C THR A 553 6.95 -2.54 -17.24
N GLU A 554 6.60 -3.81 -17.00
CA GLU A 554 5.92 -4.65 -17.97
C GLU A 554 4.51 -4.15 -18.34
N SER A 555 3.80 -3.49 -17.43
CA SER A 555 2.47 -2.94 -17.72
C SER A 555 2.57 -1.66 -18.56
N PHE A 556 3.54 -0.79 -18.28
CA PHE A 556 3.76 0.47 -19.00
C PHE A 556 4.40 0.26 -20.40
N ARG A 557 5.33 -0.69 -20.54
CA ARG A 557 6.00 -1.02 -21.82
C ARG A 557 5.05 -1.47 -22.92
N ARG A 558 3.83 -1.87 -22.57
CA ARG A 558 2.77 -2.19 -23.55
C ARG A 558 2.22 -0.96 -24.28
N TYR A 559 2.49 0.23 -23.78
CA TYR A 559 1.89 1.49 -24.26
C TYR A 559 2.94 2.51 -24.70
N THR A 560 4.15 2.47 -24.14
CA THR A 560 5.18 3.47 -24.44
C THR A 560 6.58 2.92 -24.29
N GLU A 561 7.47 3.40 -25.16
CA GLU A 561 8.91 3.14 -25.08
C GLU A 561 9.68 4.20 -24.27
N ALA A 562 8.99 5.24 -23.79
CA ALA A 562 9.61 6.32 -23.04
C ALA A 562 10.25 5.81 -21.74
N ARG A 563 11.39 6.41 -21.38
CA ARG A 563 12.18 6.10 -20.19
C ARG A 563 12.19 7.30 -19.25
N HIS A 564 12.36 7.03 -17.95
CA HIS A 564 12.58 8.04 -16.91
C HIS A 564 11.64 9.24 -16.93
N TYR A 565 10.36 9.04 -17.23
CA TYR A 565 9.38 10.13 -17.26
C TYR A 565 8.38 10.07 -16.10
N CYS A 566 8.22 8.90 -15.47
CA CYS A 566 7.31 8.71 -14.37
C CYS A 566 8.08 8.63 -13.05
N ALA A 567 7.80 9.55 -12.11
CA ALA A 567 8.36 9.47 -10.77
C ALA A 567 7.75 8.30 -10.01
N ILE A 568 8.52 7.69 -9.10
CA ILE A 568 8.00 6.74 -8.11
C ILE A 568 8.33 7.21 -6.70
N GLY A 569 7.44 6.86 -5.76
CA GLY A 569 7.60 7.14 -4.35
C GLY A 569 6.84 6.17 -3.46
N SER A 570 7.09 6.23 -2.15
CA SER A 570 6.38 5.49 -1.11
C SER A 570 6.38 6.30 0.18
N VAL A 571 5.19 6.58 0.71
CA VAL A 571 5.01 7.31 1.97
C VAL A 571 5.51 6.52 3.18
N LYS A 572 5.71 5.20 3.03
CA LYS A 572 6.20 4.34 4.11
C LYS A 572 7.60 4.73 4.58
N THR A 573 8.36 5.44 3.74
CA THR A 573 9.67 6.00 4.11
C THR A 573 9.55 7.16 5.13
N ASN A 574 8.41 7.84 5.18
CA ASN A 574 8.14 8.93 6.14
C ASN A 574 7.47 8.42 7.43
N ILE A 575 6.46 7.56 7.31
CA ILE A 575 5.54 7.23 8.42
C ILE A 575 5.53 5.75 8.79
N GLY A 576 6.35 4.92 8.14
CA GLY A 576 6.31 3.47 8.28
C GLY A 576 5.12 2.85 7.56
N HIS A 577 4.97 1.54 7.69
CA HIS A 577 3.88 0.81 7.07
C HIS A 577 2.64 0.85 7.96
N THR A 578 1.69 1.73 7.61
CA THR A 578 0.40 1.91 8.32
C THR A 578 -0.64 0.81 8.09
N SER A 579 -0.17 -0.40 7.79
CA SER A 579 -0.92 -1.61 7.44
C SER A 579 -2.28 -1.37 6.76
N ALA A 580 -3.43 -1.54 7.42
CA ALA A 580 -4.73 -1.40 6.77
C ALA A 580 -5.02 0.04 6.30
N ALA A 581 -4.38 1.06 6.89
CA ALA A 581 -4.46 2.46 6.46
C ALA A 581 -3.44 2.83 5.37
N ALA A 582 -2.57 1.92 4.93
CA ALA A 582 -1.47 2.23 4.00
C ALA A 582 -1.96 2.73 2.63
N GLY A 583 -2.99 2.10 2.08
CA GLY A 583 -3.58 2.50 0.80
C GLY A 583 -4.13 3.92 0.83
N VAL A 584 -4.93 4.26 1.85
CA VAL A 584 -5.51 5.61 1.98
C VAL A 584 -4.45 6.68 2.30
N ALA A 585 -3.41 6.33 3.07
CA ALA A 585 -2.30 7.25 3.35
C ALA A 585 -1.54 7.66 2.07
N GLY A 586 -1.31 6.70 1.17
CA GLY A 586 -0.73 6.92 -0.16
C GLY A 586 -1.66 7.71 -1.09
N LEU A 587 -2.96 7.38 -1.09
CA LEU A 587 -3.97 8.12 -1.86
C LEU A 587 -4.04 9.60 -1.43
N ILE A 588 -4.10 9.87 -0.13
CA ILE A 588 -4.12 11.23 0.41
C ILE A 588 -2.83 11.98 0.05
N LYS A 589 -1.66 11.34 0.12
CA LYS A 589 -0.40 11.93 -0.35
C LYS A 589 -0.48 12.34 -1.82
N VAL A 590 -1.04 11.48 -2.69
CA VAL A 590 -1.24 11.80 -4.11
C VAL A 590 -2.20 12.98 -4.29
N LEU A 591 -3.33 13.00 -3.59
CA LEU A 591 -4.31 14.11 -3.67
C LEU A 591 -3.69 15.44 -3.21
N LEU A 592 -2.90 15.44 -2.14
CA LEU A 592 -2.16 16.62 -1.69
C LEU A 592 -1.09 17.04 -2.70
N ALA A 593 -0.36 16.08 -3.29
CA ALA A 593 0.60 16.35 -4.36
C ALA A 593 -0.05 16.97 -5.60
N LEU A 594 -1.27 16.55 -5.97
CA LEU A 594 -2.07 17.17 -7.03
C LEU A 594 -2.50 18.59 -6.66
N LYS A 595 -3.05 18.78 -5.45
CA LYS A 595 -3.48 20.09 -4.91
C LYS A 595 -2.33 21.11 -4.92
N HIS A 596 -1.16 20.69 -4.47
CA HIS A 596 0.02 21.56 -4.39
C HIS A 596 0.87 21.56 -5.67
N LYS A 597 0.56 20.69 -6.64
CA LYS A 597 1.30 20.52 -7.89
C LYS A 597 2.79 20.24 -7.65
N GLN A 598 3.10 19.44 -6.63
CA GLN A 598 4.46 19.14 -6.17
C GLN A 598 4.62 17.67 -5.82
N LEU A 599 5.80 17.09 -6.13
CA LEU A 599 6.18 15.73 -5.77
C LEU A 599 7.08 15.76 -4.53
N PRO A 600 6.64 15.19 -3.38
CA PRO A 600 7.47 15.12 -2.19
C PRO A 600 8.62 14.11 -2.34
N PRO A 601 9.72 14.29 -1.59
CA PRO A 601 10.85 13.36 -1.59
C PRO A 601 10.51 11.97 -1.03
N LEU A 602 11.08 10.92 -1.65
CA LEU A 602 11.28 9.60 -1.07
C LEU A 602 12.53 9.63 -0.19
N LEU A 603 12.43 9.11 1.03
CA LEU A 603 13.55 9.05 1.97
C LEU A 603 14.33 7.73 1.86
N HIS A 604 15.54 7.72 2.43
CA HIS A 604 16.38 6.53 2.61
C HIS A 604 16.77 5.78 1.31
N PHE A 605 16.91 6.54 0.22
CA PHE A 605 17.41 6.04 -1.06
C PHE A 605 18.79 6.64 -1.34
N GLU A 606 19.84 5.84 -1.20
CA GLU A 606 21.23 6.18 -1.47
C GLU A 606 21.77 5.44 -2.70
N GLN A 607 21.49 4.14 -2.81
CA GLN A 607 21.94 3.30 -3.93
C GLN A 607 20.77 2.46 -4.47
N PRO A 608 20.58 2.41 -5.79
CA PRO A 608 19.51 1.60 -6.37
C PRO A 608 19.72 0.11 -6.06
N ASN A 609 18.63 -0.58 -5.75
CA ASN A 609 18.62 -2.03 -5.66
C ASN A 609 19.06 -2.65 -7.01
N GLU A 610 20.10 -3.48 -6.98
CA GLU A 610 20.70 -4.12 -8.16
C GLU A 610 19.74 -5.06 -8.92
N HIS A 611 18.64 -5.47 -8.30
CA HIS A 611 17.60 -6.28 -8.93
C HIS A 611 16.57 -5.45 -9.70
N ILE A 612 16.72 -4.12 -9.74
CA ILE A 612 15.82 -3.21 -10.43
C ILE A 612 16.56 -2.54 -11.58
N ASP A 613 16.09 -2.79 -12.81
CA ASP A 613 16.61 -2.14 -14.00
C ASP A 613 15.98 -0.75 -14.15
N PHE A 614 16.55 0.24 -13.44
CA PHE A 614 16.10 1.62 -13.58
C PHE A 614 16.45 2.21 -14.94
N GLU A 615 17.58 1.87 -15.54
CA GLU A 615 18.08 2.50 -16.77
C GLU A 615 17.12 2.31 -17.95
N ASP A 616 16.58 1.10 -18.10
CA ASP A 616 15.63 0.78 -19.17
C ASP A 616 14.16 0.89 -18.70
N SER A 617 13.87 1.36 -17.49
CA SER A 617 12.50 1.54 -17.01
C SER A 617 11.87 2.90 -17.37
N PRO A 618 10.52 3.00 -17.39
CA PRO A 618 9.80 4.28 -17.40
C PRO A 618 10.07 5.16 -16.18
N PHE A 619 10.64 4.60 -15.11
CA PHE A 619 10.56 5.13 -13.76
C PHE A 619 11.86 5.77 -13.29
N TYR A 620 11.74 6.76 -12.40
CA TYR A 620 12.85 7.30 -11.64
C TYR A 620 12.43 7.59 -10.21
N VAL A 621 13.37 7.49 -9.26
CA VAL A 621 13.11 7.76 -7.84
C VAL A 621 13.14 9.26 -7.57
N ASN A 622 12.08 9.81 -6.97
CA ASN A 622 12.03 11.22 -6.62
C ASN A 622 12.59 11.47 -5.21
N THR A 623 13.86 11.85 -5.08
CA THR A 623 14.55 12.05 -3.78
C THR A 623 14.51 13.48 -3.23
N ALA A 624 13.88 14.42 -3.94
CA ALA A 624 13.81 15.83 -3.54
C ALA A 624 12.40 16.38 -3.82
N LEU A 625 12.00 17.43 -3.09
CA LEU A 625 10.79 18.17 -3.43
C LEU A 625 10.96 18.80 -4.83
N LYS A 626 10.00 18.55 -5.72
CA LYS A 626 10.00 19.10 -7.08
C LYS A 626 8.62 19.59 -7.46
N ASP A 627 8.56 20.65 -8.26
CA ASP A 627 7.32 21.04 -8.92
C ASP A 627 6.92 19.95 -9.91
N TRP A 628 5.66 19.53 -9.85
CA TRP A 628 5.11 18.46 -10.67
C TRP A 628 4.67 19.04 -12.02
N HIS A 629 5.63 19.19 -12.92
CA HIS A 629 5.36 19.64 -14.29
C HIS A 629 5.00 18.45 -15.18
N VAL A 630 3.95 18.62 -15.98
CA VAL A 630 3.54 17.65 -17.03
C VAL A 630 3.59 18.35 -18.39
N LYS A 631 3.93 17.60 -19.44
CA LYS A 631 4.11 18.15 -20.80
C LYS A 631 2.80 18.64 -21.41
N ALA A 632 1.73 17.88 -21.21
CA ALA A 632 0.39 18.16 -21.70
C ALA A 632 -0.63 17.39 -20.84
N GLY A 633 -1.88 17.87 -20.81
CA GLY A 633 -2.97 17.24 -20.08
C GLY A 633 -2.94 17.43 -18.55
N PRO A 634 -3.89 16.82 -17.83
CA PRO A 634 -3.92 16.83 -16.37
C PRO A 634 -2.82 15.95 -15.76
N ARG A 635 -2.37 16.28 -14.55
CA ARG A 635 -1.48 15.39 -13.80
C ARG A 635 -2.21 14.09 -13.47
N ARG A 636 -1.55 12.96 -13.71
CA ARG A 636 -2.05 11.64 -13.32
C ARG A 636 -1.05 10.87 -12.49
N ALA A 637 -1.57 10.18 -11.50
CA ALA A 637 -0.82 9.25 -10.68
C ALA A 637 -1.54 7.91 -10.52
N ALA A 638 -0.75 6.87 -10.26
CA ALA A 638 -1.28 5.60 -9.78
C ALA A 638 -0.95 5.39 -8.29
N VAL A 639 -1.78 4.61 -7.61
CA VAL A 639 -1.56 4.18 -6.22
C VAL A 639 -1.67 2.66 -6.15
N ASN A 640 -0.63 2.01 -5.63
CA ASN A 640 -0.59 0.57 -5.40
C ASN A 640 -0.75 0.26 -3.91
N SER A 641 -1.44 -0.84 -3.60
CA SER A 641 -1.41 -1.41 -2.26
C SER A 641 -1.59 -2.92 -2.32
N PHE A 642 -0.62 -3.67 -1.81
CA PHE A 642 -0.55 -5.13 -1.91
C PHE A 642 -0.54 -5.76 -0.53
N GLY A 643 -1.56 -6.57 -0.25
CA GLY A 643 -1.69 -7.30 1.00
C GLY A 643 -0.80 -8.53 1.02
N PHE A 644 -0.16 -8.82 2.15
CA PHE A 644 0.63 -10.06 2.31
C PHE A 644 -0.22 -11.34 2.22
N SER A 645 -1.55 -11.21 2.19
CA SER A 645 -2.49 -12.30 1.88
C SER A 645 -2.63 -12.59 0.37
N GLY A 646 -1.97 -11.81 -0.48
CA GLY A 646 -2.04 -11.87 -1.94
C GLY A 646 -3.05 -10.92 -2.57
N THR A 647 -3.88 -10.22 -1.79
CA THR A 647 -4.88 -9.29 -2.34
C THR A 647 -4.21 -7.99 -2.79
N ASN A 648 -4.24 -7.72 -4.10
CA ASN A 648 -3.67 -6.52 -4.69
C ASN A 648 -4.75 -5.51 -5.05
N ALA A 649 -4.47 -4.22 -4.86
CA ALA A 649 -5.32 -3.12 -5.27
C ALA A 649 -4.51 -2.07 -6.05
N HIS A 650 -5.13 -1.48 -7.06
CA HIS A 650 -4.54 -0.46 -7.92
C HIS A 650 -5.57 0.62 -8.28
N LEU A 651 -5.20 1.88 -8.14
CA LEU A 651 -6.01 3.06 -8.50
C LEU A 651 -5.25 3.96 -9.47
N VAL A 652 -5.97 4.67 -10.34
CA VAL A 652 -5.46 5.80 -11.12
C VAL A 652 -6.26 7.05 -10.79
N ILE A 653 -5.55 8.14 -10.47
CA ILE A 653 -6.10 9.42 -10.03
C ILE A 653 -5.62 10.51 -10.99
N GLU A 654 -6.52 11.42 -11.36
CA GLU A 654 -6.30 12.55 -12.25
C GLU A 654 -6.60 13.88 -11.54
N GLU A 655 -5.81 14.91 -11.84
CA GLU A 655 -6.07 16.29 -11.46
C GLU A 655 -7.42 16.76 -12.03
N TYR A 656 -8.30 17.26 -11.18
CA TYR A 656 -9.52 17.90 -11.65
C TYR A 656 -9.22 19.29 -12.21
N GLN A 657 -9.42 19.48 -13.51
CA GLN A 657 -9.31 20.78 -14.17
C GLN A 657 -10.70 21.39 -14.32
N ARG A 658 -11.01 22.40 -13.50
CA ARG A 658 -12.28 23.14 -13.62
C ARG A 658 -12.33 23.79 -15.01
N ALA A 659 -13.40 23.55 -15.77
CA ALA A 659 -13.53 24.12 -17.10
C ALA A 659 -13.49 25.67 -17.00
N ALA A 660 -12.57 26.31 -17.74
CA ALA A 660 -12.32 27.76 -17.70
C ALA A 660 -13.56 28.65 -17.94
N ALA A 661 -14.67 28.09 -18.42
CA ALA A 661 -15.94 28.79 -18.61
C ALA A 661 -16.69 29.16 -17.30
N GLN A 662 -16.41 28.49 -16.18
CA GLN A 662 -17.08 28.79 -14.89
C GLN A 662 -16.39 29.90 -14.09
N GLU A 663 -15.06 30.05 -14.16
CA GLU A 663 -14.33 31.16 -13.50
C GLU A 663 -14.77 32.54 -14.05
N SER A 664 -15.11 32.62 -15.33
CA SER A 664 -15.56 33.88 -15.96
C SER A 664 -16.96 34.32 -15.51
N ARG A 665 -17.77 33.42 -14.93
CA ARG A 665 -19.10 33.73 -14.39
C ARG A 665 -19.03 34.14 -12.92
N GLU A 666 -18.22 33.45 -12.10
CA GLU A 666 -18.03 33.80 -10.69
C GLU A 666 -17.30 35.14 -10.48
N ILE A 667 -16.51 35.62 -11.46
CA ILE A 667 -15.89 36.95 -11.42
C ILE A 667 -16.85 38.06 -11.90
N ARG A 668 -17.99 37.70 -12.51
CA ARG A 668 -18.98 38.64 -13.07
C ARG A 668 -20.28 38.78 -12.25
N GLU A 669 -20.50 37.91 -11.28
CA GLU A 669 -21.55 38.02 -10.25
C GLU A 669 -20.93 38.56 -8.96
#